data_AF-F0FXF1-F1
#
_entry.id   AF-F0FXF1-F1
#
_cell.length_a   1.000
_cell.length_b   1.000
_cell.length_c   1.000
_cell.angle_alpha   90.00
_cell.angle_beta   90.00
_cell.angle_gamma   90.00
#
_symmetry.space_group_name_H-M   'P 1'
#
loop_
_entity.id
_entity.type
_entity.pdbx_description
1 polymer ?
#
loop_
_entity_poly.entity_id
_entity_poly.type
_entity_poly.pdbx_seq_one_letter_code
_entity_poly.pdbx_strand_id
1 'polypeptide(L)'
;TSTVSGDPGQPQLSLGGKTQSVSTPDSITGAHTSIATYNSSEFAASNAGSVDVPVYHDVNGNQYVNTRIGTVANGGGTLDVSIGNPANAPSAAGNAITMAAKQTDLTFADGTGAAPSVVNWNSRNQVWFTTGDYLANGGPVGSIQLDVPTYAGTFTAFDGSTWTVTDAASLAAYNDFLVRSIQSGALGSQAAYDSAFGQAVTISPETFQYANDVSAGDKNALPIDHLSVMHGTGANATLHIGTGGQIDFRGTNTIESSSAVLAENGAHFVNDGSLSGDFTLVRLLSGASGVNNGAISAGYAAGDNFNTGGSAAPDNFGFGAYTEGFGVYANGKGTTFVNNGVMNVGAWTLNGDRPDLQSYAVAVTGGAAASNAGTINVGVNATTLDSQVIGGLVAGGSFTNEAGGTIYLGRAAQYDGAAPEAANDVALSAHAYGVLLGQSGTASNLGTIVIGSQTQNGAAMASIGSTAGTLTNAGTIAVNGAAPGTPLANVGMLAANSGATVTNTGTITLNGVNGIGIMVVGNGATATSATSTGTIDVAGALDPASDMRNYGVWAEGPNATARLDGALNLTGNGAIGVHARAGATIDVGANAVPNFVSGTNQIGFYAYGAGSKINVAAQNLTVGTDDSTLFRVAGGAAYTGASTAGTLTTNVDGQHARGVLATDAGTTLSTGDAVYNVNGANGIAVAVEGGATGKIDAGATINLNAAGAIAGVVDGQPHDLSGANAGAPVATQLTNEAAVTSSTAGVTGFVARNLGTLENRNTVLLTGAGSTGVVVGTQGTVNNASTIRVSDGTGALVQGASATLTNTGSIEADDGVAGVHLTGAGASVALSGAGSVVANGSADGVLIDSTVSDGGIAAGATSIAVGGSGKGIDNLGARTTIALSGTQIGTTGAGADGLSSSGA
;
A
#
# COMPACT_ATOMS: atom_id res chain seq x y z
N THR A 1 -5.22 48.19 9.16
CA THR A 1 -4.10 47.68 9.96
C THR A 1 -2.81 48.24 9.41
N SER A 2 -1.85 48.68 10.23
CA SER A 2 -0.52 49.07 9.75
C SER A 2 0.46 47.92 9.96
N THR A 3 1.20 47.54 8.93
CA THR A 3 2.28 46.56 9.03
C THR A 3 3.39 47.11 9.90
N VAL A 4 3.82 46.33 10.90
CA VAL A 4 4.93 46.66 11.81
C VAL A 4 6.23 46.06 11.27
N SER A 5 6.19 44.82 10.79
CA SER A 5 7.30 44.15 10.10
C SER A 5 6.80 43.16 9.05
N GLY A 6 7.63 42.90 8.04
CA GLY A 6 7.28 42.11 6.86
C GLY A 6 6.90 43.00 5.67
N ASP A 7 7.04 42.48 4.46
CA ASP A 7 6.67 43.17 3.22
C ASP A 7 5.24 42.76 2.80
N PRO A 8 4.24 43.65 2.77
CA PRO A 8 2.91 43.33 2.26
C PRO A 8 2.91 42.89 0.79
N GLY A 9 3.93 43.27 0.02
CA GLY A 9 4.17 42.80 -1.34
C GLY A 9 4.81 41.41 -1.42
N GLN A 10 5.18 40.80 -0.29
CA GLN A 10 5.80 39.48 -0.26
C GLN A 10 4.87 38.46 -0.94
N PRO A 11 5.33 37.76 -1.99
CA PRO A 11 4.55 36.73 -2.64
C PRO A 11 4.10 35.64 -1.66
N GLN A 12 2.94 35.08 -1.94
CA GLN A 12 2.37 33.92 -1.26
C GLN A 12 1.95 32.90 -2.32
N LEU A 13 1.96 31.63 -1.92
CA LEU A 13 1.66 30.51 -2.82
C LEU A 13 0.78 29.50 -2.08
N SER A 14 -0.36 29.18 -2.67
CA SER A 14 -1.19 28.03 -2.29
C SER A 14 -1.05 26.97 -3.38
N LEU A 15 -0.77 25.73 -2.99
CA LEU A 15 -0.57 24.60 -3.90
C LEU A 15 -1.79 23.67 -4.06
N GLY A 16 -2.79 23.80 -3.18
CA GLY A 16 -3.79 22.74 -3.00
C GLY A 16 -3.19 21.46 -2.41
N GLY A 17 -4.01 20.42 -2.26
CA GLY A 17 -3.58 19.15 -1.69
C GLY A 17 -2.64 18.35 -2.58
N LYS A 18 -1.59 17.76 -1.98
CA LYS A 18 -0.77 16.73 -2.63
C LYS A 18 -1.48 15.37 -2.60
N THR A 19 -2.69 15.32 -3.15
CA THR A 19 -3.53 14.11 -3.16
C THR A 19 -4.04 13.77 -4.56
N GLN A 20 -3.57 14.47 -5.60
CA GLN A 20 -3.89 14.08 -6.97
C GLN A 20 -3.17 12.79 -7.27
N SER A 21 -3.92 11.72 -7.51
CA SER A 21 -3.32 10.46 -7.90
C SER A 21 -2.96 10.47 -9.39
N VAL A 22 -1.68 10.28 -9.69
CA VAL A 22 -1.16 10.16 -11.05
C VAL A 22 -0.61 8.76 -11.25
N SER A 23 -1.14 8.07 -12.26
CA SER A 23 -0.64 6.77 -12.68
C SER A 23 0.74 6.88 -13.32
N THR A 24 1.64 5.96 -12.99
CA THR A 24 2.96 5.81 -13.59
C THR A 24 3.24 4.33 -13.90
N PRO A 25 3.89 4.02 -15.03
CA PRO A 25 4.42 2.70 -15.27
C PRO A 25 5.34 2.28 -14.12
N ASP A 26 5.00 1.19 -13.46
CA ASP A 26 5.83 0.64 -12.41
C ASP A 26 6.86 -0.31 -13.04
N SER A 27 8.13 0.08 -13.06
CA SER A 27 9.20 -0.77 -13.60
C SER A 27 9.37 -2.09 -12.82
N ILE A 28 8.86 -2.16 -11.59
CA ILE A 28 8.91 -3.36 -10.76
C ILE A 28 7.87 -4.38 -11.23
N THR A 29 6.63 -3.95 -11.44
CA THR A 29 5.53 -4.86 -11.81
C THR A 29 5.28 -4.90 -13.32
N GLY A 30 5.83 -3.96 -14.08
CA GLY A 30 5.47 -3.71 -15.48
C GLY A 30 3.98 -3.37 -15.68
N ALA A 31 3.28 -3.07 -14.59
CA ALA A 31 1.91 -2.58 -14.56
C ALA A 31 1.95 -1.08 -14.23
N HIS A 32 1.01 -0.59 -13.43
CA HIS A 32 0.99 0.79 -12.95
C HIS A 32 0.99 0.89 -11.43
N THR A 33 1.57 1.98 -10.94
CA THR A 33 1.42 2.45 -9.55
C THR A 33 0.93 3.88 -9.54
N SER A 34 0.52 4.36 -8.37
CA SER A 34 0.03 5.72 -8.15
C SER A 34 1.06 6.56 -7.40
N ILE A 35 1.29 7.79 -7.85
CA ILE A 35 2.07 8.80 -7.13
C ILE A 35 1.14 9.96 -6.78
N ALA A 36 1.22 10.45 -5.54
CA ALA A 36 0.48 11.63 -5.11
C ALA A 36 1.22 12.89 -5.57
N THR A 37 0.56 13.71 -6.39
CA THR A 37 1.08 14.98 -6.89
C THR A 37 0.19 16.14 -6.46
N TYR A 38 0.71 17.35 -6.62
CA TYR A 38 -0.12 18.54 -6.62
C TYR A 38 -0.86 18.70 -7.95
N ASN A 39 -2.07 19.25 -7.89
CA ASN A 39 -2.81 19.67 -9.09
C ASN A 39 -2.47 21.13 -9.44
N SER A 40 -1.79 21.34 -10.57
CA SER A 40 -1.36 22.67 -11.02
C SER A 40 -2.51 23.68 -11.16
N SER A 41 -3.76 23.24 -11.37
CA SER A 41 -4.92 24.16 -11.44
C SER A 41 -5.26 24.81 -10.10
N GLU A 42 -4.80 24.23 -8.99
CA GLU A 42 -5.01 24.75 -7.64
C GLU A 42 -3.92 25.77 -7.23
N PHE A 43 -2.91 25.99 -8.08
CA PHE A 43 -1.83 26.91 -7.76
C PHE A 43 -2.33 28.35 -7.83
N ALA A 44 -2.39 28.99 -6.66
CA ALA A 44 -2.83 30.36 -6.53
C ALA A 44 -1.70 31.21 -5.96
N ALA A 45 -1.37 32.29 -6.66
CA ALA A 45 -0.50 33.34 -6.16
C ALA A 45 -1.32 34.40 -5.43
N SER A 46 -0.82 34.84 -4.29
CA SER A 46 -1.33 36.02 -3.60
C SER A 46 -0.14 36.80 -3.00
N ASN A 47 -0.41 37.73 -2.09
CA ASN A 47 0.65 38.41 -1.35
C ASN A 47 0.29 38.48 0.14
N ALA A 48 1.28 38.73 0.97
CA ALA A 48 1.08 38.86 2.41
C ALA A 48 0.04 39.96 2.75
N GLY A 49 -0.06 41.00 1.93
CA GLY A 49 -1.04 42.08 2.09
C GLY A 49 -2.50 41.67 1.85
N SER A 50 -2.77 40.54 1.20
CA SER A 50 -4.12 40.00 1.03
C SER A 50 -4.55 39.05 2.15
N VAL A 51 -3.68 38.77 3.11
CA VAL A 51 -4.00 37.89 4.24
C VAL A 51 -4.79 38.67 5.28
N ASP A 52 -5.97 38.15 5.63
CA ASP A 52 -6.74 38.65 6.76
C ASP A 52 -6.07 38.27 8.08
N VAL A 53 -5.76 39.27 8.89
CA VAL A 53 -5.22 39.10 10.23
C VAL A 53 -6.20 39.64 11.26
N PRO A 54 -6.34 38.99 12.43
CA PRO A 54 -7.17 39.51 13.50
C PRO A 54 -6.53 40.77 14.06
N VAL A 55 -7.19 41.91 13.93
CA VAL A 55 -6.73 43.17 14.54
C VAL A 55 -7.44 43.36 15.85
N TYR A 56 -6.66 43.53 16.91
CA TYR A 56 -7.20 43.70 18.24
C TYR A 56 -7.28 45.17 18.63
N HIS A 57 -8.40 45.51 19.27
CA HIS A 57 -8.71 46.84 19.79
C HIS A 57 -9.08 46.76 21.27
N ASP A 58 -8.97 47.89 21.99
CA ASP A 58 -9.51 48.01 23.34
C ASP A 58 -10.98 47.61 23.39
N VAL A 59 -11.30 46.66 24.27
CA VAL A 59 -12.69 46.26 24.50
C VAL A 59 -13.44 47.29 25.33
N ASN A 60 -12.74 48.24 25.98
CA ASN A 60 -13.34 49.34 26.75
C ASN A 60 -14.35 48.84 27.80
N GLY A 61 -14.04 47.71 28.42
CA GLY A 61 -14.89 47.04 29.39
C GLY A 61 -15.86 45.99 28.83
N ASN A 62 -16.07 45.91 27.51
CA ASN A 62 -16.98 44.98 26.80
C ASN A 62 -16.42 43.55 26.65
N GLN A 63 -15.79 43.03 27.71
CA GLN A 63 -15.27 41.66 27.76
C GLN A 63 -15.60 41.01 29.09
N TYR A 64 -16.01 39.76 29.00
CA TYR A 64 -16.31 38.89 30.13
C TYR A 64 -15.02 38.30 30.68
N VAL A 65 -14.79 38.45 31.98
CA VAL A 65 -13.60 37.96 32.68
C VAL A 65 -14.07 37.24 33.93
N ASN A 66 -13.61 36.00 34.16
CA ASN A 66 -14.04 35.20 35.31
C ASN A 66 -15.57 35.13 35.44
N THR A 67 -16.23 34.98 34.29
CA THR A 67 -17.69 34.92 34.22
C THR A 67 -18.14 33.49 34.43
N ARG A 68 -19.18 33.32 35.24
CA ARG A 68 -19.90 32.05 35.43
C ARG A 68 -21.39 32.34 35.47
N ILE A 69 -22.20 31.51 34.81
CA ILE A 69 -23.67 31.55 34.98
C ILE A 69 -24.12 30.67 36.14
N GLY A 70 -23.27 29.73 36.60
CA GLY A 70 -23.54 28.94 37.79
C GLY A 70 -22.30 28.22 38.34
N THR A 71 -22.30 27.96 39.64
CA THR A 71 -21.25 27.23 40.34
C THR A 71 -21.86 26.32 41.40
N VAL A 72 -21.45 25.07 41.41
CA VAL A 72 -21.68 24.13 42.51
C VAL A 72 -20.39 24.04 43.33
N ALA A 73 -20.42 24.56 44.55
CA ALA A 73 -19.26 24.60 45.43
C ALA A 73 -18.95 23.22 46.05
N ASN A 74 -17.78 23.06 46.68
CA ASN A 74 -17.36 21.83 47.36
C ASN A 74 -18.25 21.32 48.50
N GLY A 75 -19.27 22.09 48.90
CA GLY A 75 -20.35 21.63 49.77
C GLY A 75 -21.34 20.68 49.09
N GLY A 76 -21.25 20.50 47.77
CA GLY A 76 -22.11 19.67 46.94
C GLY A 76 -23.38 20.35 46.45
N GLY A 77 -24.06 19.72 45.50
CA GLY A 77 -25.31 20.18 44.90
C GLY A 77 -25.45 19.79 43.42
N THR A 78 -26.49 20.31 42.78
CA THR A 78 -26.76 20.10 41.35
C THR A 78 -27.17 21.42 40.70
N LEU A 79 -26.57 21.71 39.55
CA LEU A 79 -26.95 22.80 38.66
C LEU A 79 -27.53 22.23 37.37
N ASP A 80 -28.82 22.42 37.15
CA ASP A 80 -29.49 22.07 35.89
C ASP A 80 -29.52 23.30 34.97
N VAL A 81 -28.88 23.19 33.82
CA VAL A 81 -28.79 24.25 32.81
C VAL A 81 -29.88 24.02 31.76
N SER A 82 -30.71 25.03 31.55
CA SER A 82 -31.77 25.04 30.55
C SER A 82 -31.92 26.44 29.96
N ILE A 83 -31.20 26.71 28.88
CA ILE A 83 -31.11 28.02 28.23
C ILE A 83 -31.80 27.98 26.87
N GLY A 84 -32.76 28.87 26.66
CA GLY A 84 -33.47 29.00 25.38
C GLY A 84 -34.65 28.04 25.23
N ASN A 85 -34.98 27.68 23.98
CA ASN A 85 -36.08 26.77 23.64
C ASN A 85 -35.52 25.49 22.99
N PRO A 86 -35.74 24.30 23.59
CA PRO A 86 -35.19 23.04 23.08
C PRO A 86 -35.75 22.61 21.71
N ALA A 87 -36.87 23.17 21.25
CA ALA A 87 -37.41 22.88 19.93
C ALA A 87 -36.68 23.59 18.78
N ASN A 88 -35.88 24.61 19.08
CA ASN A 88 -35.14 25.38 18.09
C ASN A 88 -33.73 24.84 17.89
N ALA A 89 -33.13 25.15 16.73
CA ALA A 89 -31.73 24.85 16.45
C ALA A 89 -30.79 25.48 17.50
N PRO A 90 -29.59 24.91 17.74
CA PRO A 90 -28.60 25.45 18.68
C PRO A 90 -28.20 26.90 18.36
N SER A 91 -28.14 27.25 17.07
CA SER A 91 -27.78 28.57 16.55
C SER A 91 -28.93 29.59 16.58
N ALA A 92 -30.16 29.18 16.93
CA ALA A 92 -31.31 30.07 16.93
C ALA A 92 -31.19 31.17 17.98
N ALA A 93 -31.86 32.30 17.73
CA ALA A 93 -31.95 33.39 18.69
C ALA A 93 -32.52 32.89 20.03
N GLY A 94 -31.81 33.15 21.12
CA GLY A 94 -32.14 32.65 22.47
C GLY A 94 -31.48 31.32 22.85
N ASN A 95 -30.98 30.55 21.87
CA ASN A 95 -30.20 29.33 22.09
C ASN A 95 -28.70 29.59 21.90
N ALA A 96 -28.32 30.55 21.07
CA ALA A 96 -26.93 30.92 20.82
C ALA A 96 -26.34 31.81 21.93
N ILE A 97 -25.14 31.49 22.37
CA ILE A 97 -24.31 32.24 23.32
C ILE A 97 -23.02 32.62 22.61
N THR A 98 -22.87 33.90 22.26
CA THR A 98 -21.62 34.45 21.73
C THR A 98 -21.03 35.37 22.77
N MET A 99 -19.83 35.09 23.25
CA MET A 99 -19.16 35.94 24.24
C MET A 99 -17.67 36.10 23.99
N ALA A 100 -17.20 37.34 24.07
CA ALA A 100 -15.78 37.63 24.22
C ALA A 100 -15.38 37.38 25.68
N ALA A 101 -14.76 36.23 25.94
CA ALA A 101 -14.54 35.73 27.28
C ALA A 101 -13.10 35.32 27.56
N LYS A 102 -12.61 35.64 28.75
CA LYS A 102 -11.32 35.20 29.29
C LYS A 102 -11.51 34.66 30.70
N GLN A 103 -10.68 33.71 31.09
CA GLN A 103 -10.66 33.11 32.43
C GLN A 103 -12.06 32.65 32.86
N THR A 104 -12.83 32.04 31.97
CA THR A 104 -14.28 31.85 32.13
C THR A 104 -14.63 30.37 32.12
N ASP A 105 -15.31 29.93 33.18
CA ASP A 105 -16.03 28.67 33.19
C ASP A 105 -17.51 28.99 33.20
N LEU A 106 -18.22 28.80 32.09
CA LEU A 106 -19.63 29.16 32.01
C LEU A 106 -20.40 28.44 33.13
N THR A 107 -20.10 27.17 33.37
CA THR A 107 -20.53 26.42 34.55
C THR A 107 -19.36 25.73 35.24
N PHE A 108 -19.41 25.67 36.58
CA PHE A 108 -18.32 25.10 37.38
C PHE A 108 -18.84 24.14 38.47
N ALA A 109 -18.24 22.95 38.58
CA ALA A 109 -18.45 21.99 39.65
C ALA A 109 -17.15 21.76 40.45
N ASP A 110 -17.13 22.20 41.69
CA ASP A 110 -16.06 21.93 42.63
C ASP A 110 -16.38 20.67 43.43
N GLY A 111 -15.79 19.55 43.04
CA GLY A 111 -15.92 18.23 43.66
C GLY A 111 -14.77 17.86 44.59
N THR A 112 -14.02 18.84 45.11
CA THR A 112 -12.90 18.61 46.03
C THR A 112 -13.36 18.25 47.45
N GLY A 113 -14.63 18.55 47.79
CA GLY A 113 -15.25 18.20 49.07
C GLY A 113 -15.78 16.76 49.10
N ALA A 114 -16.48 16.39 50.18
CA ALA A 114 -16.99 15.04 50.38
C ALA A 114 -18.37 14.77 49.72
N ALA A 115 -19.08 15.82 49.32
CA ALA A 115 -20.41 15.73 48.70
C ALA A 115 -20.31 15.87 47.16
N PRO A 116 -21.20 15.22 46.39
CA PRO A 116 -21.23 15.36 44.93
C PRO A 116 -21.56 16.78 44.46
N SER A 117 -20.81 17.27 43.47
CA SER A 117 -21.04 18.55 42.79
C SER A 117 -21.34 18.30 41.32
N VAL A 118 -22.57 18.54 40.88
CA VAL A 118 -23.06 18.10 39.56
C VAL A 118 -23.51 19.27 38.70
N VAL A 119 -23.10 19.31 37.44
CA VAL A 119 -23.70 20.18 36.41
C VAL A 119 -24.35 19.32 35.35
N ASN A 120 -25.65 19.49 35.12
CA ASN A 120 -26.40 18.88 34.03
C ASN A 120 -26.74 19.91 32.96
N TRP A 121 -26.35 19.68 31.72
CA TRP A 121 -26.72 20.49 30.56
C TRP A 121 -27.88 19.83 29.80
N ASN A 122 -29.06 20.44 29.89
CA ASN A 122 -30.32 19.89 29.36
C ASN A 122 -30.96 20.75 28.27
N SER A 123 -30.21 21.69 27.69
CA SER A 123 -30.66 22.55 26.58
C SER A 123 -29.79 22.42 25.34
N ARG A 124 -30.29 22.92 24.21
CA ARG A 124 -29.59 22.92 22.91
C ARG A 124 -29.02 24.31 22.64
N ASN A 125 -27.70 24.44 22.58
CA ASN A 125 -27.04 25.75 22.51
C ASN A 125 -25.83 25.73 21.59
N GLN A 126 -25.70 26.77 20.76
CA GLN A 126 -24.43 27.11 20.13
C GLN A 126 -23.66 28.03 21.08
N VAL A 127 -22.42 27.67 21.44
CA VAL A 127 -21.56 28.48 22.29
C VAL A 127 -20.30 28.85 21.51
N TRP A 128 -20.15 30.14 21.22
CA TRP A 128 -18.98 30.68 20.55
C TRP A 128 -18.25 31.66 21.45
N PHE A 129 -17.06 31.25 21.89
CA PHE A 129 -16.16 32.13 22.61
C PHE A 129 -15.28 32.93 21.65
N THR A 130 -15.64 34.20 21.45
CA THR A 130 -14.97 35.14 20.55
C THR A 130 -13.95 35.97 21.33
N THR A 131 -12.88 35.36 21.84
CA THR A 131 -11.78 36.11 22.47
C THR A 131 -10.63 36.32 21.50
N GLY A 132 -9.99 37.48 21.56
CA GLY A 132 -8.71 37.69 20.91
C GLY A 132 -7.58 36.93 21.61
N ASP A 133 -6.50 36.67 20.86
CA ASP A 133 -5.29 36.05 21.39
C ASP A 133 -4.72 36.87 22.56
N TYR A 134 -3.96 36.21 23.43
CA TYR A 134 -3.24 36.89 24.49
C TYR A 134 -2.13 37.76 23.91
N LEU A 135 -2.31 39.08 23.95
CA LEU A 135 -1.25 40.05 23.67
C LEU A 135 -0.54 40.39 24.98
N ALA A 136 0.61 39.75 25.23
CA ALA A 136 1.42 40.07 26.40
C ALA A 136 1.68 41.59 26.48
N ASN A 137 1.31 42.19 27.61
CA ASN A 137 1.50 43.61 27.93
C ASN A 137 0.74 44.63 27.05
N GLY A 138 -0.44 44.26 26.53
CA GLY A 138 -1.19 45.12 25.60
C GLY A 138 -0.46 45.30 24.28
N GLY A 139 0.40 44.32 23.92
CA GLY A 139 1.38 44.42 22.84
C GLY A 139 0.80 45.12 21.62
N PRO A 140 1.33 46.30 21.21
CA PRO A 140 0.84 47.04 20.05
C PRO A 140 1.12 46.29 18.73
N VAL A 141 1.53 45.03 18.80
CA VAL A 141 2.01 44.21 17.70
C VAL A 141 1.40 42.81 17.84
N GLY A 142 0.64 42.39 16.83
CA GLY A 142 0.25 41.00 16.60
C GLY A 142 1.18 40.37 15.58
N SER A 143 1.23 39.04 15.55
CA SER A 143 2.06 38.29 14.61
C SER A 143 1.30 37.15 13.95
N ILE A 144 1.60 36.89 12.69
CA ILE A 144 1.16 35.70 11.95
C ILE A 144 2.37 35.06 11.27
N GLN A 145 2.42 33.74 11.22
CA GLN A 145 3.37 33.04 10.36
C GLN A 145 2.71 32.88 8.99
N LEU A 146 3.38 33.35 7.95
CA LEU A 146 2.97 33.12 6.56
C LEU A 146 3.99 32.23 5.88
N ASP A 147 3.50 31.33 5.05
CA ASP A 147 4.32 30.43 4.26
C ASP A 147 4.81 31.16 3.01
N VAL A 148 6.08 31.58 3.03
CA VAL A 148 6.68 32.39 1.98
C VAL A 148 7.43 31.49 0.99
N PRO A 149 7.06 31.50 -0.31
CA PRO A 149 7.77 30.76 -1.34
C PRO A 149 9.07 31.47 -1.74
N THR A 150 10.16 30.71 -1.80
CA THR A 150 11.39 31.06 -2.49
C THR A 150 11.51 30.20 -3.74
N TYR A 151 11.30 30.82 -4.90
CA TYR A 151 11.45 30.17 -6.20
C TYR A 151 12.94 30.08 -6.59
N ALA A 152 13.32 28.95 -7.19
CA ALA A 152 14.72 28.65 -7.49
C ALA A 152 15.33 29.50 -8.63
N GLY A 153 14.52 30.22 -9.41
CA GLY A 153 14.99 30.89 -10.62
C GLY A 153 15.32 29.84 -11.69
N THR A 154 16.49 29.97 -12.32
CA THR A 154 16.94 29.02 -13.35
C THR A 154 17.70 27.85 -12.74
N PHE A 155 17.28 26.62 -13.03
CA PHE A 155 17.92 25.39 -12.57
C PHE A 155 17.87 24.29 -13.64
N THR A 156 18.65 23.23 -13.43
CA THR A 156 18.64 22.03 -14.27
C THR A 156 17.76 20.97 -13.61
N ALA A 157 16.72 20.51 -14.31
CA ALA A 157 15.81 19.48 -13.83
C ALA A 157 16.45 18.07 -13.91
N PHE A 158 15.74 17.07 -13.36
CA PHE A 158 16.23 15.68 -13.28
C PHE A 158 16.57 15.04 -14.64
N ASP A 159 15.97 15.52 -15.74
CA ASP A 159 16.21 15.04 -17.11
C ASP A 159 17.34 15.82 -17.84
N GLY A 160 17.97 16.77 -17.15
CA GLY A 160 19.02 17.63 -17.72
C GLY A 160 18.49 18.86 -18.46
N SER A 161 17.18 19.05 -18.58
CA SER A 161 16.57 20.25 -19.17
C SER A 161 16.73 21.47 -18.25
N THR A 162 16.82 22.66 -18.84
CA THR A 162 16.88 23.92 -18.08
C THR A 162 15.47 24.49 -17.92
N TRP A 163 15.07 24.75 -16.68
CA TRP A 163 13.80 25.37 -16.33
C TRP A 163 14.04 26.68 -15.58
N THR A 164 13.11 27.63 -15.72
CA THR A 164 13.10 28.86 -14.94
C THR A 164 11.76 28.97 -14.22
N VAL A 165 11.79 28.94 -12.89
CA VAL A 165 10.63 29.10 -12.02
C VAL A 165 10.83 30.34 -11.17
N THR A 166 9.94 31.32 -11.32
CA THR A 166 10.02 32.64 -10.66
C THR A 166 8.70 33.09 -10.05
N ASP A 167 7.62 32.35 -10.29
CA ASP A 167 6.27 32.65 -9.83
C ASP A 167 5.39 31.38 -9.84
N ALA A 168 4.17 31.48 -9.34
CA ALA A 168 3.24 30.34 -9.28
C ALA A 168 2.88 29.78 -10.67
N ALA A 169 2.83 30.63 -11.71
CA ALA A 169 2.47 30.20 -13.07
C ALA A 169 3.58 29.36 -13.72
N SER A 170 4.84 29.78 -13.57
CA SER A 170 6.00 29.00 -14.00
C SER A 170 6.20 27.75 -13.15
N LEU A 171 5.85 27.77 -11.86
CA LEU A 171 5.82 26.58 -11.00
C LEU A 171 4.74 25.59 -11.45
N ALA A 172 3.53 26.06 -11.81
CA ALA A 172 2.46 25.22 -12.35
C ALA A 172 2.91 24.54 -13.66
N ALA A 173 3.54 25.29 -14.57
CA ALA A 173 4.08 24.74 -15.80
C ALA A 173 5.18 23.68 -15.56
N TYR A 174 6.03 23.88 -14.54
CA TYR A 174 7.02 22.89 -14.13
C TYR A 174 6.36 21.65 -13.51
N ASN A 175 5.35 21.81 -12.66
CA ASN A 175 4.59 20.69 -12.10
C ASN A 175 3.87 19.87 -13.19
N ASP A 176 3.28 20.52 -14.21
CA ASP A 176 2.71 19.82 -15.37
C ASP A 176 3.75 19.03 -16.17
N PHE A 177 5.00 19.50 -16.20
CA PHE A 177 6.11 18.72 -16.72
C PHE A 177 6.42 17.51 -15.84
N LEU A 178 6.51 17.68 -14.51
CA LEU A 178 6.72 16.57 -13.58
C LEU A 178 5.61 15.51 -13.66
N VAL A 179 4.35 15.93 -13.73
CA VAL A 179 3.19 15.04 -13.89
C VAL A 179 3.29 14.24 -15.20
N ARG A 180 3.64 14.88 -16.32
CA ARG A 180 3.87 14.16 -17.59
C ARG A 180 5.07 13.21 -17.52
N SER A 181 6.11 13.57 -16.77
CA SER A 181 7.27 12.71 -16.53
C SER A 181 6.94 11.51 -15.64
N ILE A 182 6.00 11.65 -14.71
CA ILE A 182 5.43 10.55 -13.95
C ILE A 182 4.65 9.63 -14.89
N GLN A 183 3.73 10.18 -15.69
CA GLN A 183 2.91 9.41 -16.64
C GLN A 183 3.75 8.62 -17.65
N SER A 184 4.91 9.13 -18.05
CA SER A 184 5.83 8.44 -18.96
C SER A 184 6.78 7.45 -18.27
N GLY A 185 6.80 7.40 -16.94
CA GLY A 185 7.73 6.58 -16.15
C GLY A 185 9.13 7.18 -15.98
N ALA A 186 9.39 8.39 -16.49
CA ALA A 186 10.66 9.09 -16.28
C ALA A 186 10.88 9.51 -14.81
N LEU A 187 9.80 9.70 -14.05
CA LEU A 187 9.79 9.85 -12.58
C LEU A 187 8.90 8.78 -11.95
N GLY A 188 9.50 7.70 -11.44
CA GLY A 188 8.77 6.50 -11.01
C GLY A 188 8.51 6.36 -9.51
N SER A 189 8.77 7.37 -8.66
CA SER A 189 8.53 7.25 -7.22
C SER A 189 8.08 8.56 -6.55
N GLN A 190 7.37 8.45 -5.42
CA GLN A 190 6.96 9.59 -4.61
C GLN A 190 8.15 10.46 -4.20
N ALA A 191 9.25 9.83 -3.76
CA ALA A 191 10.46 10.54 -3.36
C ALA A 191 11.11 11.30 -4.53
N ALA A 192 11.06 10.75 -5.75
CA ALA A 192 11.60 11.41 -6.94
C ALA A 192 10.75 12.63 -7.33
N TYR A 193 9.43 12.53 -7.27
CA TYR A 193 8.53 13.67 -7.48
C TYR A 193 8.75 14.75 -6.42
N ASP A 194 8.72 14.38 -5.13
CA ASP A 194 8.88 15.32 -4.02
C ASP A 194 10.23 16.05 -4.11
N SER A 195 11.31 15.32 -4.45
CA SER A 195 12.63 15.92 -4.65
C SER A 195 12.68 16.84 -5.87
N ALA A 196 12.06 16.48 -6.99
CA ALA A 196 12.05 17.31 -8.20
C ALA A 196 11.21 18.57 -8.01
N PHE A 197 10.02 18.45 -7.42
CA PHE A 197 9.17 19.59 -7.08
C PHE A 197 9.87 20.55 -6.12
N GLY A 198 10.51 20.01 -5.07
CA GLY A 198 11.26 20.78 -4.09
C GLY A 198 12.51 21.50 -4.65
N GLN A 199 12.98 21.16 -5.85
CA GLN A 199 14.04 21.93 -6.52
C GLN A 199 13.53 23.28 -7.05
N ALA A 200 12.25 23.39 -7.38
CA ALA A 200 11.68 24.57 -8.02
C ALA A 200 11.22 25.63 -7.02
N VAL A 201 10.74 25.19 -5.84
CA VAL A 201 10.24 26.08 -4.79
C VAL A 201 10.56 25.49 -3.42
N THR A 202 10.97 26.37 -2.51
CA THR A 202 11.02 26.07 -1.08
C THR A 202 10.06 27.01 -0.37
N ILE A 203 9.34 26.51 0.62
CA ILE A 203 8.41 27.31 1.41
C ILE A 203 9.01 27.43 2.80
N SER A 204 9.13 28.66 3.30
CA SER A 204 9.64 28.94 4.64
C SER A 204 8.64 29.77 5.42
N PRO A 205 8.35 29.42 6.68
CA PRO A 205 7.50 30.23 7.52
C PRO A 205 8.24 31.54 7.88
N GLU A 206 7.63 32.67 7.56
CA GLU A 206 8.11 33.99 7.96
C GLU A 206 7.10 34.69 8.86
N THR A 207 7.63 35.42 9.85
CA THR A 207 6.81 36.15 10.82
C THR A 207 6.46 37.53 10.28
N PHE A 208 5.17 37.77 10.05
CA PHE A 208 4.62 39.07 9.73
C PHE A 208 4.04 39.69 10.98
N GLN A 209 4.32 40.98 11.19
CA GLN A 209 3.82 41.71 12.34
C GLN A 209 2.92 42.85 11.89
N TYR A 210 1.81 43.03 12.61
CA TYR A 210 0.83 44.05 12.34
C TYR A 210 0.46 44.79 13.62
N ALA A 211 0.08 46.06 13.50
CA ALA A 211 -0.21 46.87 14.68
C ALA A 211 -1.58 46.54 15.27
N ASN A 212 -1.62 46.39 16.58
CA ASN A 212 -2.83 46.37 17.39
C ASN A 212 -3.02 47.70 18.10
N ASP A 213 -4.25 48.00 18.48
CA ASP A 213 -4.64 49.22 19.20
C ASP A 213 -5.21 48.85 20.57
N VAL A 214 -4.34 48.35 21.46
CA VAL A 214 -4.70 47.87 22.80
C VAL A 214 -3.91 48.63 23.85
N SER A 215 -4.61 49.34 24.73
CA SER A 215 -4.05 50.07 25.84
C SER A 215 -3.54 49.13 26.94
N ALA A 216 -2.46 49.55 27.62
CA ALA A 216 -2.00 48.85 28.82
C ALA A 216 -3.10 48.83 29.90
N GLY A 217 -3.47 47.63 30.34
CA GLY A 217 -4.51 47.43 31.36
C GLY A 217 -5.93 47.26 30.82
N ASP A 218 -6.15 47.36 29.50
CA ASP A 218 -7.42 46.92 28.90
C ASP A 218 -7.62 45.41 29.10
N LYS A 219 -8.88 44.97 29.24
CA LYS A 219 -9.18 43.55 29.49
C LYS A 219 -8.69 42.65 28.35
N ASN A 220 -8.56 43.17 27.14
CA ASN A 220 -8.04 42.41 26.02
C ASN A 220 -6.58 41.97 26.24
N ALA A 221 -5.81 42.67 27.07
CA ALA A 221 -4.45 42.29 27.43
C ALA A 221 -4.37 41.17 28.51
N LEU A 222 -5.50 40.71 29.06
CA LEU A 222 -5.50 39.63 30.05
C LEU A 222 -5.19 38.27 29.40
N PRO A 223 -4.54 37.33 30.11
CA PRO A 223 -4.43 35.94 29.66
C PRO A 223 -5.80 35.30 29.47
N ILE A 224 -5.91 34.36 28.52
CA ILE A 224 -7.12 33.53 28.38
C ILE A 224 -7.28 32.62 29.60
N ASP A 225 -6.19 32.03 30.11
CA ASP A 225 -6.08 31.23 31.35
C ASP A 225 -6.93 29.96 31.46
N HIS A 226 -8.25 30.05 31.32
CA HIS A 226 -9.23 28.96 31.18
C HIS A 226 -10.49 29.47 30.48
N LEU A 227 -11.11 28.61 29.69
CA LEU A 227 -12.26 28.94 28.85
C LEU A 227 -13.04 27.66 28.60
N SER A 228 -14.12 27.49 29.35
CA SER A 228 -14.93 26.29 29.31
C SER A 228 -16.42 26.58 29.32
N VAL A 229 -17.21 25.71 28.67
CA VAL A 229 -18.67 25.71 28.85
C VAL A 229 -19.00 24.99 30.17
N MET A 230 -18.34 23.86 30.42
CA MET A 230 -18.47 23.06 31.62
C MET A 230 -17.09 22.73 32.18
N HIS A 231 -16.81 23.09 33.43
CA HIS A 231 -15.58 22.71 34.13
C HIS A 231 -15.88 22.04 35.47
N GLY A 232 -15.23 20.89 35.69
CA GLY A 232 -15.32 20.11 36.92
C GLY A 232 -13.93 19.74 37.42
N THR A 233 -13.72 19.89 38.73
CA THR A 233 -12.44 19.56 39.38
C THR A 233 -12.69 18.78 40.67
N GLY A 234 -11.93 17.71 40.91
CA GLY A 234 -12.08 16.84 42.08
C GLY A 234 -12.96 15.61 41.86
N ALA A 235 -12.69 14.54 42.61
CA ALA A 235 -13.30 13.22 42.44
C ALA A 235 -14.84 13.17 42.60
N ASN A 236 -15.44 14.16 43.25
CA ASN A 236 -16.89 14.25 43.42
C ASN A 236 -17.57 15.21 42.44
N ALA A 237 -16.86 15.72 41.42
CA ALA A 237 -17.42 16.58 40.39
C ALA A 237 -17.97 15.72 39.25
N THR A 238 -19.18 16.03 38.78
CA THR A 238 -19.77 15.40 37.59
C THR A 238 -20.29 16.45 36.62
N LEU A 239 -19.86 16.36 35.36
CA LEU A 239 -20.33 17.16 34.23
C LEU A 239 -21.14 16.23 33.33
N HIS A 240 -22.38 16.60 33.04
CA HIS A 240 -23.29 15.74 32.30
C HIS A 240 -24.02 16.53 31.22
N ILE A 241 -23.97 16.08 29.97
CA ILE A 241 -24.84 16.54 28.88
C ILE A 241 -25.94 15.50 28.73
N GLY A 242 -27.18 15.86 29.07
CA GLY A 242 -28.31 14.93 29.05
C GLY A 242 -28.77 14.57 27.63
N THR A 243 -29.66 13.59 27.49
CA THR A 243 -30.15 13.08 26.18
C THR A 243 -30.76 14.14 25.25
N GLY A 244 -31.38 15.19 25.81
CA GLY A 244 -31.88 16.34 25.05
C GLY A 244 -30.93 17.55 25.02
N GLY A 245 -29.78 17.42 25.68
CA GLY A 245 -28.73 18.44 25.74
C GLY A 245 -27.89 18.45 24.46
N GLN A 246 -27.56 19.65 24.00
CA GLN A 246 -26.65 19.84 22.88
C GLN A 246 -25.77 21.06 23.08
N ILE A 247 -24.48 20.92 22.79
CA ILE A 247 -23.53 22.04 22.74
C ILE A 247 -22.80 22.00 21.39
N ASP A 248 -23.00 23.03 20.57
CA ASP A 248 -22.17 23.27 19.39
C ASP A 248 -21.14 24.34 19.77
N PHE A 249 -19.89 23.96 19.95
CA PHE A 249 -18.85 24.75 20.58
C PHE A 249 -17.81 25.28 19.58
N ARG A 250 -17.45 26.55 19.73
CA ARG A 250 -16.22 27.11 19.13
C ARG A 250 -15.42 27.87 20.16
N GLY A 251 -14.21 27.36 20.40
CA GLY A 251 -13.19 27.95 21.27
C GLY A 251 -12.10 28.69 20.50
N THR A 252 -10.85 28.51 20.93
CA THR A 252 -9.64 29.10 20.33
C THR A 252 -8.55 28.02 20.16
N ASN A 253 -7.63 28.19 19.19
CA ASN A 253 -6.62 27.20 18.76
C ASN A 253 -5.34 27.11 19.61
N THR A 254 -5.07 28.05 20.51
CA THR A 254 -3.73 28.26 21.12
C THR A 254 -3.47 27.52 22.46
N ILE A 255 -4.23 26.46 22.77
CA ILE A 255 -4.43 25.82 24.11
C ILE A 255 -3.22 25.91 25.07
N GLU A 256 -3.39 26.52 26.25
CA GLU A 256 -3.73 25.75 27.47
C GLU A 256 -5.13 25.95 28.04
N SER A 257 -6.03 26.64 27.34
CA SER A 257 -7.26 27.04 28.03
C SER A 257 -8.57 27.17 27.28
N SER A 258 -8.85 26.45 26.19
CA SER A 258 -10.22 26.43 25.63
C SER A 258 -10.74 25.03 25.36
N SER A 259 -11.95 24.73 25.86
CA SER A 259 -12.67 23.48 25.56
C SER A 259 -14.16 23.60 25.86
N ALA A 260 -15.03 22.84 25.21
CA ALA A 260 -16.43 22.79 25.66
C ALA A 260 -16.52 22.23 27.10
N VAL A 261 -15.81 21.14 27.34
CA VAL A 261 -15.77 20.43 28.63
C VAL A 261 -14.33 20.29 29.12
N LEU A 262 -14.08 20.71 30.35
CA LEU A 262 -12.83 20.46 31.09
C LEU A 262 -13.13 19.65 32.36
N ALA A 263 -12.65 18.42 32.43
CA ALA A 263 -12.68 17.62 33.65
C ALA A 263 -11.24 17.34 34.11
N GLU A 264 -10.96 17.62 35.38
CA GLU A 264 -9.63 17.44 35.94
C GLU A 264 -9.65 16.93 37.38
N ASN A 265 -8.50 16.47 37.87
CA ASN A 265 -8.27 16.09 39.26
C ASN A 265 -9.28 15.03 39.77
N GLY A 266 -9.63 14.07 38.93
CA GLY A 266 -10.58 13.00 39.23
C GLY A 266 -12.04 13.26 38.86
N ALA A 267 -12.38 14.42 38.30
CA ALA A 267 -13.75 14.73 37.88
C ALA A 267 -14.27 13.78 36.78
N HIS A 268 -15.60 13.63 36.73
CA HIS A 268 -16.29 12.72 35.81
C HIS A 268 -17.11 13.49 34.76
N PHE A 269 -16.97 13.14 33.49
CA PHE A 269 -17.77 13.64 32.37
C PHE A 269 -18.65 12.54 31.76
N VAL A 270 -19.90 12.86 31.46
CA VAL A 270 -20.85 11.98 30.77
C VAL A 270 -21.57 12.75 29.67
N ASN A 271 -21.58 12.23 28.44
CA ASN A 271 -22.37 12.76 27.33
C ASN A 271 -23.44 11.75 26.91
N ASP A 272 -24.69 11.99 27.25
CA ASP A 272 -25.86 11.28 26.73
C ASP A 272 -26.51 12.02 25.54
N GLY A 273 -26.12 13.27 25.30
CA GLY A 273 -26.65 14.15 24.24
C GLY A 273 -25.70 14.35 23.06
N SER A 274 -25.59 15.59 22.59
CA SER A 274 -24.76 15.95 21.44
C SER A 274 -23.73 17.03 21.77
N LEU A 275 -22.49 16.82 21.35
CA LEU A 275 -21.41 17.79 21.43
C LEU A 275 -20.78 17.92 20.05
N SER A 276 -20.57 19.14 19.56
CA SER A 276 -19.93 19.32 18.26
C SER A 276 -19.14 20.62 18.16
N GLY A 277 -18.42 20.81 17.06
CA GLY A 277 -17.78 22.06 16.71
C GLY A 277 -16.28 21.95 16.52
N ASP A 278 -15.57 23.04 16.77
CA ASP A 278 -14.18 23.22 16.36
C ASP A 278 -13.20 23.25 17.55
N PHE A 279 -11.92 23.04 17.26
CA PHE A 279 -10.85 22.91 18.25
C PHE A 279 -11.17 21.78 19.26
N THR A 280 -10.84 21.96 20.54
CA THR A 280 -11.02 20.91 21.55
C THR A 280 -12.41 20.92 22.15
N LEU A 281 -13.14 19.81 22.03
CA LEU A 281 -14.46 19.66 22.63
C LEU A 281 -14.34 19.20 24.08
N VAL A 282 -13.54 18.16 24.36
CA VAL A 282 -13.40 17.60 25.72
C VAL A 282 -11.93 17.49 26.12
N ARG A 283 -11.59 18.01 27.29
CA ARG A 283 -10.28 17.82 27.95
C ARG A 283 -10.47 17.02 29.23
N LEU A 284 -9.77 15.90 29.32
CA LEU A 284 -9.72 15.06 30.52
C LEU A 284 -8.28 15.06 31.03
N LEU A 285 -8.06 15.59 32.23
CA LEU A 285 -6.72 15.78 32.80
C LEU A 285 -6.63 15.15 34.19
N SER A 286 -5.40 14.86 34.63
CA SER A 286 -5.09 14.60 36.05
C SER A 286 -6.01 13.57 36.73
N GLY A 287 -6.27 12.43 36.08
CA GLY A 287 -7.08 11.34 36.64
C GLY A 287 -8.59 11.46 36.41
N ALA A 288 -9.05 12.41 35.60
CA ALA A 288 -10.46 12.54 35.22
C ALA A 288 -10.95 11.38 34.35
N SER A 289 -12.26 11.13 34.34
CA SER A 289 -12.87 10.14 33.45
C SER A 289 -13.96 10.74 32.56
N GLY A 290 -14.13 10.22 31.35
CA GLY A 290 -15.20 10.61 30.44
C GLY A 290 -15.93 9.40 29.83
N VAL A 291 -17.23 9.53 29.60
CA VAL A 291 -18.05 8.55 28.88
C VAL A 291 -18.90 9.27 27.84
N ASN A 292 -18.87 8.80 26.59
CA ASN A 292 -19.77 9.24 25.54
C ASN A 292 -20.79 8.14 25.20
N ASN A 293 -22.06 8.37 25.49
CA ASN A 293 -23.19 7.54 25.07
C ASN A 293 -23.97 8.15 23.89
N GLY A 294 -23.85 9.47 23.68
CA GLY A 294 -24.46 10.21 22.57
C GLY A 294 -23.50 10.45 21.41
N ALA A 295 -23.48 11.67 20.87
CA ALA A 295 -22.66 12.04 19.71
C ALA A 295 -21.60 13.10 20.05
N ILE A 296 -20.37 12.92 19.55
CA ILE A 296 -19.31 13.95 19.55
C ILE A 296 -18.83 14.17 18.11
N SER A 297 -19.00 15.37 17.54
CA SER A 297 -18.60 15.68 16.15
C SER A 297 -17.57 16.80 16.10
N ALA A 298 -16.33 16.47 15.72
CA ALA A 298 -15.21 17.40 15.72
C ALA A 298 -14.90 17.94 14.31
N GLY A 299 -14.56 19.23 14.25
CA GLY A 299 -14.19 19.96 13.02
C GLY A 299 -15.38 20.60 12.29
N TYR A 300 -16.59 20.47 12.84
CA TYR A 300 -17.79 21.15 12.35
C TYR A 300 -18.91 21.17 13.41
N ALA A 301 -19.75 22.21 13.39
CA ALA A 301 -20.99 22.25 14.14
C ALA A 301 -22.05 21.32 13.52
N ALA A 302 -22.57 20.39 14.32
CA ALA A 302 -23.56 19.41 13.89
C ALA A 302 -24.96 20.02 13.71
N GLY A 303 -25.33 21.07 14.46
CA GLY A 303 -26.65 21.68 14.36
C GLY A 303 -27.78 20.67 14.54
N ASP A 304 -28.74 20.64 13.61
CA ASP A 304 -29.76 19.60 13.55
C ASP A 304 -29.27 18.36 12.78
N ASN A 305 -28.16 17.76 13.22
CA ASN A 305 -27.53 16.57 12.63
C ASN A 305 -27.19 16.75 11.13
N PHE A 306 -26.28 17.68 10.84
CA PHE A 306 -25.86 18.05 9.49
C PHE A 306 -25.47 16.83 8.64
N ASN A 307 -26.01 16.76 7.41
CA ASN A 307 -25.70 15.68 6.47
C ASN A 307 -24.36 15.94 5.76
N THR A 308 -23.30 15.26 6.21
CA THR A 308 -21.95 15.40 5.65
C THR A 308 -21.74 14.63 4.34
N GLY A 309 -22.68 13.77 3.94
CA GLY A 309 -22.64 13.01 2.68
C GLY A 309 -23.11 13.81 1.47
N GLY A 310 -23.62 15.02 1.67
CA GLY A 310 -24.01 15.95 0.60
C GLY A 310 -22.83 16.79 0.09
N SER A 311 -23.06 17.57 -0.97
CA SER A 311 -22.08 18.54 -1.50
C SER A 311 -22.08 19.89 -0.75
N ALA A 312 -23.04 20.11 0.15
CA ALA A 312 -23.10 21.32 0.95
C ALA A 312 -22.05 21.28 2.07
N ALA A 313 -21.41 22.41 2.32
CA ALA A 313 -20.55 22.57 3.49
C ALA A 313 -21.39 22.94 4.73
N PRO A 314 -20.95 22.55 5.94
CA PRO A 314 -21.63 22.95 7.17
C PRO A 314 -21.51 24.47 7.36
N ASP A 315 -22.52 25.11 7.96
CA ASP A 315 -22.45 26.54 8.32
C ASP A 315 -21.22 26.81 9.20
N ASN A 316 -21.06 25.95 10.21
CA ASN A 316 -19.92 25.90 11.12
C ASN A 316 -19.48 27.28 11.62
N PHE A 317 -20.34 27.95 12.40
CA PHE A 317 -20.07 29.31 12.92
C PHE A 317 -19.85 30.35 11.82
N GLY A 318 -20.53 30.20 10.68
CA GLY A 318 -20.44 31.08 9.52
C GLY A 318 -19.21 30.90 8.62
N PHE A 319 -18.38 29.87 8.86
CA PHE A 319 -17.20 29.59 8.03
C PHE A 319 -17.52 28.85 6.72
N GLY A 320 -18.63 28.10 6.67
CA GLY A 320 -19.00 27.38 5.45
C GLY A 320 -18.01 26.26 5.08
N ALA A 321 -17.36 25.64 6.07
CA ALA A 321 -16.28 24.68 5.86
C ALA A 321 -16.07 23.77 7.08
N TYR A 322 -15.40 22.64 6.85
CA TYR A 322 -14.82 21.81 7.90
C TYR A 322 -13.48 22.42 8.33
N THR A 323 -13.30 22.57 9.64
CA THR A 323 -12.11 23.20 10.25
C THR A 323 -11.38 22.21 11.17
N GLU A 324 -10.41 22.70 11.95
CA GLU A 324 -9.67 21.86 12.88
C GLU A 324 -10.58 21.34 14.00
N GLY A 325 -10.44 20.05 14.33
CA GLY A 325 -11.35 19.36 15.24
C GLY A 325 -10.66 18.34 16.13
N PHE A 326 -10.79 18.52 17.43
CA PHE A 326 -10.26 17.62 18.46
C PHE A 326 -11.42 17.18 19.38
N GLY A 327 -11.94 15.97 19.18
CA GLY A 327 -13.08 15.46 19.96
C GLY A 327 -12.76 15.35 21.45
N VAL A 328 -11.84 14.46 21.81
CA VAL A 328 -11.42 14.22 23.20
C VAL A 328 -9.90 14.21 23.30
N TYR A 329 -9.37 15.07 24.17
CA TYR A 329 -7.97 15.07 24.58
C TYR A 329 -7.85 14.55 26.01
N ALA A 330 -7.33 13.33 26.18
CA ALA A 330 -7.09 12.70 27.47
C ALA A 330 -5.58 12.68 27.78
N ASN A 331 -5.20 13.27 28.91
CA ASN A 331 -3.81 13.35 29.34
C ASN A 331 -3.66 12.95 30.81
N GLY A 332 -2.59 12.20 31.09
CA GLY A 332 -2.14 11.91 32.44
C GLY A 332 -2.54 10.53 32.93
N LYS A 333 -1.73 9.98 33.82
CA LYS A 333 -1.96 8.66 34.42
C LYS A 333 -3.27 8.63 35.19
N GLY A 334 -4.07 7.59 34.96
CA GLY A 334 -5.37 7.40 35.61
C GLY A 334 -6.52 8.12 34.92
N THR A 335 -6.24 8.94 33.89
CA THR A 335 -7.27 9.56 33.06
C THR A 335 -7.85 8.51 32.10
N THR A 336 -9.18 8.43 32.00
CA THR A 336 -9.87 7.43 31.15
C THR A 336 -10.97 8.01 30.28
N PHE A 337 -11.14 7.52 29.06
CA PHE A 337 -12.30 7.84 28.21
C PHE A 337 -12.95 6.59 27.60
N VAL A 338 -14.28 6.53 27.55
CA VAL A 338 -15.02 5.43 26.91
C VAL A 338 -16.03 5.99 25.92
N ASN A 339 -15.98 5.53 24.67
CA ASN A 339 -17.02 5.81 23.67
C ASN A 339 -17.97 4.62 23.51
N ASN A 340 -19.23 4.78 23.91
CA ASN A 340 -20.33 3.85 23.64
C ASN A 340 -21.22 4.35 22.48
N GLY A 341 -21.22 5.65 22.21
CA GLY A 341 -22.05 6.29 21.18
C GLY A 341 -21.33 6.48 19.86
N VAL A 342 -21.52 7.64 19.22
CA VAL A 342 -20.90 7.99 17.94
C VAL A 342 -19.89 9.13 18.12
N MET A 343 -18.74 9.01 17.46
CA MET A 343 -17.82 10.12 17.25
C MET A 343 -17.61 10.36 15.75
N ASN A 344 -17.59 11.61 15.32
CA ASN A 344 -17.33 12.01 13.94
C ASN A 344 -16.15 12.97 13.89
N VAL A 345 -15.32 12.87 12.85
CA VAL A 345 -14.19 13.78 12.63
C VAL A 345 -14.21 14.26 11.17
N GLY A 346 -14.30 15.57 10.99
CA GLY A 346 -14.20 16.22 9.68
C GLY A 346 -12.76 16.30 9.17
N ALA A 347 -12.60 16.11 7.86
CA ALA A 347 -11.39 16.44 7.12
C ALA A 347 -11.39 17.93 6.74
N TRP A 348 -10.23 18.57 6.83
CA TRP A 348 -10.09 20.01 6.57
C TRP A 348 -10.57 20.42 5.18
N THR A 349 -11.34 21.52 5.12
CA THR A 349 -11.72 22.18 3.86
C THR A 349 -11.59 23.70 3.91
N LEU A 350 -11.17 24.27 5.04
CA LEU A 350 -11.11 25.72 5.22
C LEU A 350 -9.82 26.30 4.64
N ASN A 351 -9.84 26.89 3.45
CA ASN A 351 -8.73 27.68 2.89
C ASN A 351 -7.34 27.00 2.88
N GLY A 352 -6.94 26.50 1.71
CA GLY A 352 -5.57 26.05 1.46
C GLY A 352 -5.23 24.71 2.13
N ASP A 353 -4.12 24.13 1.67
CA ASP A 353 -3.66 22.81 2.10
C ASP A 353 -3.02 22.83 3.49
N ARG A 354 -3.24 21.78 4.29
CA ARG A 354 -2.75 21.69 5.68
C ARG A 354 -2.29 20.26 6.02
N PRO A 355 -1.24 19.74 5.36
CA PRO A 355 -0.81 18.35 5.53
C PRO A 355 -0.35 17.99 6.97
N ASP A 356 0.12 18.99 7.73
CA ASP A 356 0.53 18.82 9.13
C ASP A 356 -0.63 18.98 10.13
N LEU A 357 -1.80 19.45 9.69
CA LEU A 357 -2.96 19.59 10.57
C LEU A 357 -3.53 18.22 10.89
N GLN A 358 -3.67 17.96 12.18
CA GLN A 358 -4.31 16.76 12.70
C GLN A 358 -5.70 17.12 13.21
N SER A 359 -6.72 16.42 12.76
CA SER A 359 -8.03 16.36 13.41
C SER A 359 -8.22 14.95 13.96
N TYR A 360 -8.76 14.81 15.18
CA TYR A 360 -8.92 13.50 15.80
C TYR A 360 -10.21 13.33 16.61
N ALA A 361 -10.70 12.09 16.69
CA ALA A 361 -11.82 11.77 17.58
C ALA A 361 -11.33 11.71 19.02
N VAL A 362 -10.27 10.94 19.27
CA VAL A 362 -9.69 10.75 20.60
C VAL A 362 -8.16 10.80 20.53
N ALA A 363 -7.53 11.60 21.38
CA ALA A 363 -6.09 11.58 21.63
C ALA A 363 -5.81 11.15 23.07
N VAL A 364 -4.92 10.17 23.26
CA VAL A 364 -4.50 9.67 24.57
C VAL A 364 -3.00 9.85 24.79
N THR A 365 -2.65 10.57 25.84
CA THR A 365 -1.27 10.99 26.14
C THR A 365 -0.92 10.83 27.61
N GLY A 366 0.38 10.85 27.95
CA GLY A 366 0.84 10.93 29.33
C GLY A 366 0.37 9.80 30.26
N GLY A 367 0.11 8.61 29.73
CA GLY A 367 -0.40 7.46 30.49
C GLY A 367 -1.93 7.36 30.61
N ALA A 368 -2.68 8.19 29.87
CA ALA A 368 -4.14 8.07 29.78
C ALA A 368 -4.57 6.81 29.01
N ALA A 369 -5.81 6.37 29.23
CA ALA A 369 -6.41 5.24 28.53
C ALA A 369 -7.74 5.63 27.87
N ALA A 370 -8.03 5.10 26.70
CA ALA A 370 -9.35 5.24 26.08
C ALA A 370 -9.82 3.95 25.40
N SER A 371 -11.14 3.76 25.33
CA SER A 371 -11.75 2.66 24.60
C SER A 371 -12.94 3.10 23.75
N ASN A 372 -13.19 2.34 22.68
CA ASN A 372 -14.33 2.53 21.78
C ASN A 372 -15.14 1.24 21.71
N ALA A 373 -16.34 1.24 22.29
CA ALA A 373 -17.36 0.22 22.13
C ALA A 373 -18.45 0.61 21.11
N GLY A 374 -18.51 1.89 20.74
CA GLY A 374 -19.46 2.44 19.75
C GLY A 374 -18.83 2.63 18.36
N THR A 375 -19.19 3.72 17.70
CA THR A 375 -18.73 4.04 16.33
C THR A 375 -17.85 5.29 16.29
N ILE A 376 -16.75 5.25 15.55
CA ILE A 376 -15.95 6.41 15.18
C ILE A 376 -15.91 6.54 13.66
N ASN A 377 -16.43 7.64 13.11
CA ASN A 377 -16.33 8.00 11.69
C ASN A 377 -15.18 8.98 11.47
N VAL A 378 -14.21 8.59 10.64
CA VAL A 378 -12.97 9.31 10.37
C VAL A 378 -13.02 9.88 8.95
N GLY A 379 -12.97 11.21 8.82
CA GLY A 379 -13.07 11.88 7.53
C GLY A 379 -14.49 11.79 6.96
N VAL A 380 -15.42 12.50 7.59
CA VAL A 380 -16.86 12.41 7.27
C VAL A 380 -17.31 13.15 6.02
N ASN A 381 -16.40 13.82 5.32
CA ASN A 381 -16.66 14.66 4.17
C ASN A 381 -15.70 14.37 3.01
N ALA A 382 -16.16 14.66 1.79
CA ALA A 382 -15.30 14.60 0.62
C ALA A 382 -14.30 15.76 0.62
N THR A 383 -13.04 15.48 0.28
CA THR A 383 -12.01 16.51 0.10
C THR A 383 -10.82 15.97 -0.69
N THR A 384 -10.18 16.86 -1.44
CA THR A 384 -8.88 16.68 -2.10
C THR A 384 -7.79 17.55 -1.48
N LEU A 385 -8.09 18.24 -0.38
CA LEU A 385 -7.05 18.88 0.43
C LEU A 385 -6.41 17.81 1.31
N ASP A 386 -5.13 17.97 1.54
CA ASP A 386 -4.36 17.13 2.44
C ASP A 386 -4.46 17.66 3.87
N SER A 387 -4.72 16.71 4.77
CA SER A 387 -4.72 16.87 6.23
C SER A 387 -4.69 15.47 6.83
N GLN A 388 -4.45 15.37 8.13
CA GLN A 388 -4.52 14.11 8.85
C GLN A 388 -5.82 14.03 9.63
N VAL A 389 -6.62 13.00 9.35
CA VAL A 389 -7.88 12.75 10.06
C VAL A 389 -7.81 11.41 10.76
N ILE A 390 -7.96 11.43 12.09
CA ILE A 390 -7.55 10.30 12.94
C ILE A 390 -8.72 9.85 13.83
N GLY A 391 -8.98 8.55 13.91
CA GLY A 391 -9.88 8.00 14.92
C GLY A 391 -9.25 8.07 16.31
N GLY A 392 -8.27 7.22 16.58
CA GLY A 392 -7.49 7.21 17.82
C GLY A 392 -6.03 7.65 17.63
N LEU A 393 -5.61 8.76 18.23
CA LEU A 393 -4.23 9.23 18.30
C LEU A 393 -3.59 8.79 19.63
N VAL A 394 -2.50 8.02 19.57
CA VAL A 394 -1.86 7.47 20.78
C VAL A 394 -0.43 7.99 20.90
N ALA A 395 -0.15 8.80 21.92
CA ALA A 395 1.20 9.33 22.19
C ALA A 395 1.55 9.22 23.69
N GLY A 396 2.03 8.05 24.10
CA GLY A 396 2.38 7.73 25.49
C GLY A 396 1.18 7.30 26.35
N GLY A 397 0.02 7.07 25.75
CA GLY A 397 -1.18 6.51 26.39
C GLY A 397 -1.56 5.13 25.84
N SER A 398 -2.82 4.74 26.04
CA SER A 398 -3.39 3.50 25.48
C SER A 398 -4.78 3.70 24.87
N PHE A 399 -5.02 3.09 23.70
CA PHE A 399 -6.33 3.12 23.03
C PHE A 399 -6.77 1.70 22.62
N THR A 400 -8.04 1.36 22.82
CA THR A 400 -8.61 0.07 22.40
C THR A 400 -9.92 0.26 21.64
N ASN A 401 -9.98 -0.15 20.38
CA ASN A 401 -11.27 -0.40 19.73
C ASN A 401 -11.79 -1.75 20.22
N GLU A 402 -12.82 -1.74 21.06
CA GLU A 402 -13.35 -2.95 21.70
C GLU A 402 -14.05 -3.85 20.69
N ALA A 403 -14.38 -5.09 21.07
CA ALA A 403 -14.97 -6.09 20.16
C ALA A 403 -16.29 -5.65 19.49
N GLY A 404 -17.08 -4.81 20.17
CA GLY A 404 -18.29 -4.20 19.61
C GLY A 404 -18.04 -2.90 18.84
N GLY A 405 -16.84 -2.34 18.94
CA GLY A 405 -16.48 -1.05 18.40
C GLY A 405 -16.21 -1.07 16.90
N THR A 406 -16.64 -0.02 16.21
CA THR A 406 -16.37 0.21 14.78
C THR A 406 -15.61 1.52 14.59
N ILE A 407 -14.54 1.49 13.80
CA ILE A 407 -13.90 2.68 13.24
C ILE A 407 -14.07 2.63 11.72
N TYR A 408 -14.58 3.70 11.11
CA TYR A 408 -14.87 3.74 9.68
C TYR A 408 -14.23 4.96 9.05
N LEU A 409 -13.38 4.76 8.04
CA LEU A 409 -12.69 5.81 7.30
C LEU A 409 -13.48 6.14 6.02
N GLY A 410 -13.75 7.43 5.81
CA GLY A 410 -14.43 7.95 4.62
C GLY A 410 -15.92 7.55 4.52
N ARG A 411 -16.67 7.77 5.60
CA ARG A 411 -18.14 7.61 5.66
C ARG A 411 -18.79 8.85 6.24
N ALA A 412 -19.96 9.21 5.70
CA ALA A 412 -20.75 10.32 6.21
C ALA A 412 -21.08 10.15 7.71
N ALA A 413 -21.28 11.27 8.40
CA ALA A 413 -21.50 11.30 9.84
C ALA A 413 -22.80 10.57 10.24
N GLN A 414 -22.74 9.99 11.43
CA GLN A 414 -23.87 9.38 12.14
C GLN A 414 -24.03 10.09 13.49
N TYR A 415 -25.21 10.10 14.08
CA TYR A 415 -25.49 10.83 15.31
C TYR A 415 -26.25 10.01 16.35
N ASP A 416 -26.90 8.92 15.96
CA ASP A 416 -27.58 8.02 16.89
C ASP A 416 -26.75 6.75 17.16
N GLY A 417 -26.20 6.61 18.36
CA GLY A 417 -25.42 5.42 18.74
C GLY A 417 -26.27 4.17 18.97
N ALA A 418 -27.55 4.31 19.32
CA ALA A 418 -28.46 3.19 19.58
C ALA A 418 -29.11 2.67 18.29
N ALA A 419 -29.33 3.55 17.31
CA ALA A 419 -29.83 3.21 15.99
C ALA A 419 -29.09 4.00 14.89
N PRO A 420 -27.82 3.65 14.59
CA PRO A 420 -27.00 4.41 13.64
C PRO A 420 -27.65 4.57 12.27
N GLU A 421 -27.60 5.78 11.74
CA GLU A 421 -28.17 6.13 10.45
C GLU A 421 -27.49 5.36 9.32
N ALA A 422 -28.22 5.07 8.24
CA ALA A 422 -27.57 4.60 7.02
C ALA A 422 -26.73 5.74 6.43
N ALA A 423 -25.41 5.55 6.40
CA ALA A 423 -24.45 6.53 5.89
C ALA A 423 -23.70 5.99 4.67
N ASN A 424 -23.52 6.83 3.66
CA ASN A 424 -22.77 6.50 2.46
C ASN A 424 -21.28 6.78 2.65
N ASP A 425 -20.45 6.07 1.89
CA ASP A 425 -19.04 6.41 1.76
C ASP A 425 -18.86 7.76 1.06
N VAL A 426 -17.80 8.48 1.41
CA VAL A 426 -17.44 9.79 0.84
C VAL A 426 -16.08 9.72 0.16
N ALA A 427 -15.87 10.56 -0.85
CA ALA A 427 -14.63 10.65 -1.60
C ALA A 427 -13.53 11.35 -0.79
N LEU A 428 -12.86 10.58 0.08
CA LEU A 428 -11.82 11.05 0.98
C LEU A 428 -10.43 10.77 0.40
N SER A 429 -9.64 11.82 0.15
CA SER A 429 -8.25 11.72 -0.33
C SER A 429 -7.20 12.17 0.70
N ALA A 430 -7.62 12.84 1.77
CA ALA A 430 -6.75 13.22 2.89
C ALA A 430 -6.16 11.99 3.59
N HIS A 431 -5.04 12.14 4.28
CA HIS A 431 -4.47 11.06 5.07
C HIS A 431 -5.41 10.66 6.22
N ALA A 432 -6.06 9.51 6.07
CA ALA A 432 -7.02 9.00 7.04
C ALA A 432 -6.42 7.85 7.86
N TYR A 433 -6.46 7.96 9.18
CA TYR A 433 -5.96 6.93 10.09
C TYR A 433 -7.06 6.45 11.02
N GLY A 434 -7.36 5.15 11.03
CA GLY A 434 -8.26 4.61 12.04
C GLY A 434 -7.65 4.74 13.43
N VAL A 435 -6.40 4.31 13.56
CA VAL A 435 -5.56 4.53 14.74
C VAL A 435 -4.15 4.93 14.29
N LEU A 436 -3.64 6.04 14.83
CA LEU A 436 -2.28 6.51 14.61
C LEU A 436 -1.48 6.44 15.91
N LEU A 437 -0.40 5.67 15.90
CA LEU A 437 0.59 5.66 16.97
C LEU A 437 1.59 6.80 16.73
N GLY A 438 1.61 7.78 17.63
CA GLY A 438 2.60 8.84 17.67
C GLY A 438 3.96 8.32 18.15
N GLN A 439 4.66 9.08 19.00
CA GLN A 439 6.03 8.74 19.39
C GLN A 439 6.16 7.40 20.15
N SER A 440 5.17 7.07 20.99
CA SER A 440 5.09 5.85 21.79
C SER A 440 3.66 5.54 22.24
N GLY A 441 3.42 4.41 22.92
CA GLY A 441 2.14 4.04 23.52
C GLY A 441 1.65 2.64 23.11
N THR A 442 0.38 2.34 23.36
CA THR A 442 -0.23 1.04 23.04
C THR A 442 -1.60 1.22 22.41
N ALA A 443 -1.79 0.70 21.20
CA ALA A 443 -3.08 0.72 20.52
C ALA A 443 -3.50 -0.68 20.10
N SER A 444 -4.77 -1.02 20.31
CA SER A 444 -5.32 -2.31 19.90
C SER A 444 -6.68 -2.18 19.19
N ASN A 445 -6.91 -3.04 18.19
CA ASN A 445 -8.20 -3.25 17.57
C ASN A 445 -8.70 -4.65 17.89
N LEU A 446 -9.78 -4.77 18.66
CA LEU A 446 -10.53 -6.01 18.90
C LEU A 446 -11.83 -6.06 18.09
N GLY A 447 -12.34 -4.89 17.67
CA GLY A 447 -13.55 -4.74 16.88
C GLY A 447 -13.28 -4.67 15.38
N THR A 448 -13.99 -3.80 14.68
CA THR A 448 -13.88 -3.64 13.22
C THR A 448 -13.31 -2.28 12.84
N ILE A 449 -12.35 -2.26 11.91
CA ILE A 449 -11.95 -1.05 11.19
C ILE A 449 -12.26 -1.23 9.70
N VAL A 450 -12.93 -0.26 9.07
CA VAL A 450 -13.28 -0.29 7.65
C VAL A 450 -12.69 0.93 6.94
N ILE A 451 -12.04 0.71 5.81
CA ILE A 451 -11.72 1.76 4.84
C ILE A 451 -12.79 1.74 3.75
N GLY A 452 -13.58 2.82 3.65
CA GLY A 452 -14.73 2.92 2.74
C GLY A 452 -14.33 2.87 1.26
N SER A 453 -15.27 2.48 0.40
CA SER A 453 -15.02 2.19 -1.03
C SER A 453 -14.61 3.41 -1.85
N GLN A 454 -14.91 4.62 -1.39
CA GLN A 454 -14.50 5.87 -2.03
C GLN A 454 -13.25 6.50 -1.40
N THR A 455 -12.67 5.85 -0.39
CA THR A 455 -11.46 6.33 0.29
C THR A 455 -10.20 5.88 -0.46
N GLN A 456 -9.23 6.77 -0.51
CA GLN A 456 -7.85 6.48 -0.91
C GLN A 456 -6.89 7.12 0.11
N ASN A 457 -5.61 6.72 0.08
CA ASN A 457 -4.60 7.26 0.99
C ASN A 457 -4.90 7.02 2.49
N GLY A 458 -5.68 5.97 2.80
CA GLY A 458 -6.06 5.62 4.17
C GLY A 458 -5.22 4.48 4.75
N ALA A 459 -5.01 4.52 6.07
CA ALA A 459 -4.47 3.39 6.83
C ALA A 459 -5.37 3.04 8.03
N ALA A 460 -5.78 1.77 8.15
CA ALA A 460 -6.66 1.36 9.25
C ALA A 460 -5.94 1.49 10.60
N MET A 461 -4.68 1.04 10.67
CA MET A 461 -3.77 1.25 11.80
C MET A 461 -2.37 1.64 11.30
N ALA A 462 -1.78 2.71 11.83
CA ALA A 462 -0.47 3.19 11.38
C ALA A 462 0.48 3.51 12.54
N SER A 463 1.76 3.20 12.33
CA SER A 463 2.88 3.68 13.13
C SER A 463 3.96 4.21 12.20
N ILE A 464 4.21 5.52 12.29
CA ILE A 464 5.09 6.25 11.38
C ILE A 464 6.10 7.02 12.23
N GLY A 465 7.39 6.70 12.10
CA GLY A 465 8.46 7.38 12.85
C GLY A 465 8.43 7.19 14.37
N SER A 466 7.58 6.31 14.91
CA SER A 466 7.51 6.02 16.34
C SER A 466 8.86 5.48 16.84
N THR A 467 9.31 5.90 18.03
CA THR A 467 10.57 5.37 18.62
C THR A 467 10.37 4.04 19.31
N ALA A 468 9.17 3.79 19.84
CA ALA A 468 8.77 2.56 20.51
C ALA A 468 7.23 2.46 20.55
N GLY A 469 6.70 1.39 21.12
CA GLY A 469 5.26 1.22 21.37
C GLY A 469 4.71 -0.08 20.82
N THR A 470 3.38 -0.23 20.84
CA THR A 470 2.69 -1.43 20.39
C THR A 470 1.44 -1.06 19.60
N LEU A 471 1.26 -1.69 18.44
CA LEU A 471 0.12 -1.52 17.57
C LEU A 471 -0.40 -2.90 17.18
N THR A 472 -1.59 -3.29 17.66
CA THR A 472 -2.09 -4.67 17.50
C THR A 472 -3.48 -4.73 16.87
N ASN A 473 -3.63 -5.47 15.78
CA ASN A 473 -4.94 -5.93 15.31
C ASN A 473 -5.23 -7.34 15.84
N ALA A 474 -6.36 -7.52 16.52
CA ALA A 474 -6.92 -8.82 16.93
C ALA A 474 -8.40 -8.99 16.51
N GLY A 475 -9.01 -7.93 15.95
CA GLY A 475 -10.33 -7.95 15.34
C GLY A 475 -10.26 -8.02 13.81
N THR A 476 -11.17 -7.31 13.16
CA THR A 476 -11.30 -7.29 11.69
C THR A 476 -10.86 -5.95 11.12
N ILE A 477 -10.10 -5.99 10.03
CA ILE A 477 -9.82 -4.83 9.16
C ILE A 477 -10.35 -5.15 7.75
N ALA A 478 -11.22 -4.32 7.21
CA ALA A 478 -11.70 -4.42 5.84
C ALA A 478 -11.22 -3.22 5.01
N VAL A 479 -10.43 -3.49 3.97
CA VAL A 479 -9.92 -2.48 3.05
C VAL A 479 -10.75 -2.52 1.77
N ASN A 480 -11.79 -1.68 1.69
CA ASN A 480 -12.70 -1.63 0.53
C ASN A 480 -12.36 -0.52 -0.45
N GLY A 481 -11.44 0.38 -0.10
CA GLY A 481 -11.09 1.56 -0.90
C GLY A 481 -10.77 1.23 -2.36
N ALA A 482 -11.51 1.85 -3.26
CA ALA A 482 -11.46 1.69 -4.71
C ALA A 482 -11.88 3.02 -5.36
N ALA A 483 -11.27 4.12 -4.92
CA ALA A 483 -11.58 5.43 -5.46
C ALA A 483 -11.45 5.44 -7.00
N PRO A 484 -12.31 6.16 -7.74
CA PRO A 484 -12.34 6.10 -9.19
C PRO A 484 -11.01 6.47 -9.86
N GLY A 485 -10.72 5.85 -11.00
CA GLY A 485 -9.50 6.11 -11.78
C GLY A 485 -8.36 5.23 -11.29
N THR A 486 -7.30 5.85 -10.78
CA THR A 486 -6.07 5.19 -10.34
C THR A 486 -5.85 5.52 -8.87
N PRO A 487 -6.44 4.79 -7.92
CA PRO A 487 -6.50 5.20 -6.52
C PRO A 487 -5.12 5.16 -5.83
N LEU A 488 -4.87 6.11 -4.93
CA LEU A 488 -3.76 6.01 -3.98
C LEU A 488 -3.96 4.79 -3.06
N ALA A 489 -2.86 4.15 -2.67
CA ALA A 489 -2.91 2.91 -1.91
C ALA A 489 -3.64 3.06 -0.57
N ASN A 490 -4.40 2.03 -0.19
CA ASN A 490 -4.99 1.92 1.13
C ASN A 490 -4.34 0.77 1.90
N VAL A 491 -4.01 0.98 3.17
CA VAL A 491 -3.23 0.03 3.97
C VAL A 491 -4.02 -0.47 5.18
N GLY A 492 -4.06 -1.78 5.41
CA GLY A 492 -4.61 -2.34 6.64
C GLY A 492 -3.76 -1.94 7.85
N MET A 493 -2.51 -2.39 7.87
CA MET A 493 -1.53 -2.01 8.90
C MET A 493 -0.25 -1.44 8.28
N LEU A 494 0.10 -0.20 8.63
CA LEU A 494 1.30 0.49 8.16
C LEU A 494 2.35 0.62 9.28
N ALA A 495 3.56 0.13 9.01
CA ALA A 495 4.76 0.38 9.81
C ALA A 495 5.81 1.08 8.93
N ALA A 496 6.09 2.35 9.18
CA ALA A 496 7.03 3.13 8.36
C ALA A 496 8.10 3.79 9.22
N ASN A 497 9.36 3.37 9.03
CA ASN A 497 10.54 3.85 9.77
C ASN A 497 10.29 3.88 11.29
N SER A 498 9.65 2.83 11.81
CA SER A 498 9.09 2.77 13.16
C SER A 498 9.77 1.69 14.01
N GLY A 499 10.08 2.05 15.25
CA GLY A 499 10.54 1.14 16.31
C GLY A 499 9.41 0.49 17.12
N ALA A 500 8.15 0.70 16.74
CA ALA A 500 7.01 0.06 17.41
C ALA A 500 6.91 -1.44 17.09
N THR A 501 6.35 -2.21 18.02
CA THR A 501 5.92 -3.59 17.79
C THR A 501 4.56 -3.59 17.09
N VAL A 502 4.55 -3.92 15.79
CA VAL A 502 3.31 -3.99 14.99
C VAL A 502 2.89 -5.45 14.81
N THR A 503 1.65 -5.79 15.16
CA THR A 503 1.20 -7.19 15.17
C THR A 503 -0.24 -7.38 14.68
N ASN A 504 -0.47 -8.34 13.79
CA ASN A 504 -1.78 -8.83 13.39
C ASN A 504 -2.03 -10.25 13.93
N THR A 505 -3.11 -10.43 14.69
CA THR A 505 -3.63 -11.71 15.18
C THR A 505 -5.07 -11.95 14.74
N GLY A 506 -5.73 -10.93 14.18
CA GLY A 506 -7.10 -10.97 13.68
C GLY A 506 -7.15 -11.19 12.17
N THR A 507 -8.18 -10.66 11.52
CA THR A 507 -8.41 -10.81 10.08
C THR A 507 -8.22 -9.48 9.36
N ILE A 508 -7.51 -9.50 8.23
CA ILE A 508 -7.42 -8.39 7.27
C ILE A 508 -7.98 -8.87 5.93
N THR A 509 -8.98 -8.18 5.39
CA THR A 509 -9.58 -8.50 4.08
C THR A 509 -9.40 -7.33 3.13
N LEU A 510 -8.81 -7.60 1.96
CA LEU A 510 -8.59 -6.63 0.89
C LEU A 510 -9.64 -6.84 -0.20
N ASN A 511 -10.66 -5.98 -0.27
CA ASN A 511 -11.72 -6.05 -1.27
C ASN A 511 -11.58 -4.99 -2.37
N GLY A 512 -10.85 -3.92 -2.09
CA GLY A 512 -10.70 -2.76 -2.95
C GLY A 512 -9.66 -2.90 -4.07
N VAL A 513 -9.11 -1.76 -4.49
CA VAL A 513 -8.08 -1.63 -5.53
C VAL A 513 -6.86 -0.94 -4.91
N ASN A 514 -5.66 -1.38 -5.30
CA ASN A 514 -4.39 -0.88 -4.74
C ASN A 514 -4.32 -0.99 -3.20
N GLY A 515 -4.93 -2.04 -2.65
CA GLY A 515 -4.96 -2.34 -1.23
C GLY A 515 -3.75 -3.16 -0.78
N ILE A 516 -3.22 -2.82 0.39
CA ILE A 516 -2.11 -3.52 1.03
C ILE A 516 -2.56 -3.99 2.42
N GLY A 517 -2.43 -5.28 2.73
CA GLY A 517 -2.82 -5.81 4.04
C GLY A 517 -1.89 -5.31 5.14
N ILE A 518 -0.60 -5.62 5.02
CA ILE A 518 0.46 -5.14 5.91
C ILE A 518 1.57 -4.53 5.07
N MET A 519 1.89 -3.26 5.34
CA MET A 519 2.99 -2.54 4.70
C MET A 519 4.09 -2.23 5.71
N VAL A 520 5.33 -2.64 5.40
CA VAL A 520 6.52 -2.39 6.21
C VAL A 520 7.54 -1.61 5.39
N VAL A 521 7.82 -0.37 5.77
CA VAL A 521 8.78 0.50 5.06
C VAL A 521 9.96 0.81 5.98
N GLY A 522 11.15 0.38 5.59
CA GLY A 522 12.41 0.52 6.32
C GLY A 522 13.51 1.12 5.45
N ASN A 523 13.24 2.28 4.87
CA ASN A 523 14.19 3.03 4.02
C ASN A 523 15.12 3.96 4.83
N GLY A 524 14.79 4.25 6.09
CA GLY A 524 15.59 5.06 7.01
C GLY A 524 16.55 4.24 7.88
N ALA A 525 17.08 4.86 8.95
CA ALA A 525 17.99 4.21 9.89
C ALA A 525 17.30 3.29 10.91
N THR A 526 15.97 3.41 11.05
CA THR A 526 15.19 2.63 12.03
C THR A 526 14.82 1.27 11.45
N ALA A 527 15.29 0.19 12.09
CA ALA A 527 14.80 -1.16 11.82
C ALA A 527 13.30 -1.22 12.05
N THR A 528 12.54 -1.56 11.01
CA THR A 528 11.08 -1.53 11.02
C THR A 528 10.55 -2.93 10.80
N SER A 529 9.62 -3.38 11.65
CA SER A 529 9.08 -4.73 11.53
C SER A 529 7.60 -4.86 11.89
N ALA A 530 6.94 -5.83 11.26
CA ALA A 530 5.59 -6.24 11.59
C ALA A 530 5.49 -7.77 11.62
N THR A 531 4.62 -8.29 12.49
CA THR A 531 4.35 -9.73 12.62
C THR A 531 2.87 -10.03 12.40
N SER A 532 2.52 -11.07 11.65
CA SER A 532 1.14 -11.52 11.47
C SER A 532 1.00 -13.00 11.78
N THR A 533 0.26 -13.35 12.82
CA THR A 533 -0.24 -14.71 13.07
C THR A 533 -1.74 -14.84 12.75
N GLY A 534 -2.37 -13.75 12.36
CA GLY A 534 -3.77 -13.69 11.92
C GLY A 534 -3.95 -14.00 10.44
N THR A 535 -5.20 -13.93 9.98
CA THR A 535 -5.60 -14.21 8.59
C THR A 535 -5.48 -12.95 7.72
N ILE A 536 -5.01 -13.12 6.48
CA ILE A 536 -5.01 -12.10 5.43
C ILE A 536 -5.68 -12.67 4.18
N ASP A 537 -6.78 -12.06 3.75
CA ASP A 537 -7.53 -12.43 2.54
C ASP A 537 -7.33 -11.37 1.45
N VAL A 538 -6.72 -11.77 0.34
CA VAL A 538 -6.47 -10.89 -0.83
C VAL A 538 -7.55 -11.15 -1.88
N ALA A 539 -8.71 -10.50 -1.70
CA ALA A 539 -9.92 -10.77 -2.47
C ALA A 539 -10.15 -9.84 -3.67
N GLY A 540 -9.69 -8.60 -3.60
CA GLY A 540 -9.82 -7.64 -4.68
C GLY A 540 -8.97 -8.06 -5.88
N ALA A 541 -9.57 -8.00 -7.07
CA ALA A 541 -8.91 -8.34 -8.32
C ALA A 541 -8.03 -7.20 -8.84
N LEU A 542 -7.11 -7.54 -9.75
CA LEU A 542 -6.48 -6.61 -10.67
C LEU A 542 -7.58 -5.77 -11.33
N ASP A 543 -7.52 -4.45 -11.12
CA ASP A 543 -8.49 -3.55 -11.72
C ASP A 543 -8.16 -3.31 -13.20
N PRO A 544 -9.04 -3.64 -14.15
CA PRO A 544 -8.75 -3.45 -15.57
C PRO A 544 -8.57 -1.99 -15.99
N ALA A 545 -9.07 -1.03 -15.19
CA ALA A 545 -8.97 0.40 -15.51
C ALA A 545 -7.62 1.00 -15.09
N SER A 546 -7.11 0.63 -13.92
CA SER A 546 -5.86 1.14 -13.36
C SER A 546 -4.67 0.20 -13.49
N ASP A 547 -4.90 -1.08 -13.78
CA ASP A 547 -3.89 -2.15 -13.78
C ASP A 547 -3.21 -2.35 -12.41
N MET A 548 -3.86 -1.93 -11.33
CA MET A 548 -3.34 -2.02 -9.96
C MET A 548 -3.77 -3.31 -9.26
N ARG A 549 -2.84 -3.89 -8.49
CA ARG A 549 -3.01 -5.16 -7.76
C ARG A 549 -3.17 -4.93 -6.26
N ASN A 550 -3.74 -5.92 -5.58
CA ASN A 550 -3.73 -6.00 -4.13
C ASN A 550 -2.58 -6.86 -3.62
N TYR A 551 -2.03 -6.48 -2.48
CA TYR A 551 -0.88 -7.12 -1.85
C TYR A 551 -1.26 -7.56 -0.44
N GLY A 552 -1.14 -8.86 -0.12
CA GLY A 552 -1.34 -9.32 1.24
C GLY A 552 -0.33 -8.68 2.19
N VAL A 553 0.95 -8.78 1.84
CA VAL A 553 2.06 -8.18 2.60
C VAL A 553 3.06 -7.54 1.64
N TRP A 554 3.49 -6.34 1.96
CA TRP A 554 4.52 -5.59 1.24
C TRP A 554 5.59 -5.13 2.21
N ALA A 555 6.85 -5.52 1.97
CA ALA A 555 8.00 -5.01 2.71
C ALA A 555 8.97 -4.30 1.75
N GLU A 556 9.44 -3.12 2.15
CA GLU A 556 10.30 -2.28 1.33
C GLU A 556 11.46 -1.68 2.13
N GLY A 557 12.66 -1.81 1.57
CA GLY A 557 13.87 -1.20 2.11
C GLY A 557 14.72 -2.19 2.91
N PRO A 558 16.04 -1.94 3.00
CA PRO A 558 16.99 -2.88 3.60
C PRO A 558 16.78 -3.10 5.10
N ASN A 559 16.09 -2.18 5.79
CA ASN A 559 15.80 -2.27 7.22
C ASN A 559 14.35 -2.71 7.51
N ALA A 560 13.60 -3.16 6.50
CA ALA A 560 12.25 -3.70 6.65
C ALA A 560 12.26 -5.22 6.85
N THR A 561 11.53 -5.69 7.85
CA THR A 561 11.28 -7.12 8.06
C THR A 561 9.83 -7.43 8.39
N ALA A 562 9.17 -8.25 7.58
CA ALA A 562 7.83 -8.79 7.90
C ALA A 562 7.93 -10.27 8.30
N ARG A 563 7.15 -10.69 9.31
CA ARG A 563 7.10 -12.08 9.78
C ARG A 563 5.67 -12.60 9.76
N LEU A 564 5.41 -13.71 9.09
CA LEU A 564 4.06 -14.24 8.88
C LEU A 564 3.99 -15.67 9.41
N ASP A 565 2.94 -16.00 10.16
CA ASP A 565 2.62 -17.37 10.60
C ASP A 565 1.11 -17.57 10.79
N GLY A 566 0.29 -16.82 10.05
CA GLY A 566 -1.16 -17.00 9.96
C GLY A 566 -1.61 -17.10 8.50
N ALA A 567 -2.86 -17.54 8.27
CA ALA A 567 -3.36 -17.87 6.94
C ALA A 567 -3.27 -16.69 5.95
N LEU A 568 -2.84 -16.97 4.73
CA LEU A 568 -2.77 -16.01 3.63
C LEU A 568 -3.51 -16.57 2.43
N ASN A 569 -4.71 -16.07 2.15
CA ASN A 569 -5.58 -16.60 1.09
C ASN A 569 -5.63 -15.65 -0.12
N LEU A 570 -5.45 -16.22 -1.32
CA LEU A 570 -5.54 -15.50 -2.58
C LEU A 570 -6.83 -15.92 -3.30
N THR A 571 -7.78 -14.99 -3.42
CA THR A 571 -9.06 -15.23 -4.11
C THR A 571 -9.28 -14.29 -5.28
N GLY A 572 -8.64 -13.11 -5.29
CA GLY A 572 -8.72 -12.12 -6.37
C GLY A 572 -7.80 -12.45 -7.56
N ASN A 573 -8.24 -12.16 -8.78
CA ASN A 573 -7.38 -12.26 -9.96
C ASN A 573 -6.19 -11.31 -9.83
N GLY A 574 -4.98 -11.77 -10.16
CA GLY A 574 -3.80 -10.92 -10.08
C GLY A 574 -3.30 -10.60 -8.67
N ALA A 575 -3.92 -11.15 -7.62
CA ALA A 575 -3.51 -10.97 -6.24
C ALA A 575 -2.05 -11.37 -6.02
N ILE A 576 -1.34 -10.59 -5.19
CA ILE A 576 0.03 -10.89 -4.76
C ILE A 576 0.00 -11.19 -3.26
N GLY A 577 0.47 -12.38 -2.87
CA GLY A 577 0.50 -12.79 -1.46
C GLY A 577 1.51 -11.98 -0.67
N VAL A 578 2.80 -12.16 -0.96
CA VAL A 578 3.88 -11.42 -0.31
C VAL A 578 4.81 -10.77 -1.34
N HIS A 579 5.22 -9.54 -1.06
CA HIS A 579 6.11 -8.76 -1.91
C HIS A 579 7.27 -8.16 -1.09
N ALA A 580 8.49 -8.66 -1.33
CA ALA A 580 9.71 -8.11 -0.73
C ALA A 580 10.45 -7.29 -1.78
N ARG A 581 10.70 -5.99 -1.52
CA ARG A 581 11.39 -5.12 -2.47
C ARG A 581 12.48 -4.26 -1.87
N ALA A 582 13.41 -3.84 -2.73
CA ALA A 582 14.49 -2.90 -2.39
C ALA A 582 15.33 -3.31 -1.15
N GLY A 583 15.65 -4.60 -1.01
CA GLY A 583 16.48 -5.12 0.07
C GLY A 583 15.72 -5.66 1.29
N ALA A 584 14.39 -5.63 1.26
CA ALA A 584 13.57 -6.08 2.38
C ALA A 584 13.63 -7.60 2.61
N THR A 585 13.34 -8.02 3.84
CA THR A 585 13.23 -9.45 4.21
C THR A 585 11.79 -9.79 4.64
N ILE A 586 11.24 -10.89 4.14
CA ILE A 586 9.97 -11.45 4.62
C ILE A 586 10.21 -12.89 5.06
N ASP A 587 9.88 -13.19 6.32
CA ASP A 587 9.91 -14.54 6.89
C ASP A 587 8.49 -15.14 6.89
N VAL A 588 8.30 -16.24 6.17
CA VAL A 588 6.99 -16.91 6.01
C VAL A 588 7.01 -18.27 6.70
N GLY A 589 6.28 -18.34 7.81
CA GLY A 589 6.01 -19.52 8.61
C GLY A 589 5.15 -20.55 7.89
N ALA A 590 5.08 -21.76 8.45
CA ALA A 590 4.37 -22.88 7.82
C ALA A 590 2.86 -22.65 7.67
N ASN A 591 2.28 -21.84 8.55
CA ASN A 591 0.85 -21.50 8.50
C ASN A 591 0.54 -20.31 7.57
N ALA A 592 1.57 -19.62 7.05
CA ALA A 592 1.45 -18.43 6.22
C ALA A 592 1.82 -18.65 4.76
N VAL A 593 1.90 -19.92 4.33
CA VAL A 593 2.05 -20.25 2.92
C VAL A 593 0.85 -19.67 2.14
N PRO A 594 1.09 -18.89 1.06
CA PRO A 594 0.01 -18.39 0.21
C PRO A 594 -0.85 -19.56 -0.29
N ASN A 595 -2.14 -19.48 0.01
CA ASN A 595 -3.16 -20.44 -0.39
C ASN A 595 -3.91 -19.91 -1.61
N PHE A 596 -3.70 -20.54 -2.76
CA PHE A 596 -4.35 -20.19 -4.02
C PHE A 596 -5.76 -20.80 -4.05
N VAL A 597 -6.76 -20.03 -3.59
CA VAL A 597 -8.13 -20.52 -3.39
C VAL A 597 -8.96 -20.43 -4.67
N SER A 598 -8.89 -19.28 -5.35
CA SER A 598 -9.63 -19.00 -6.60
C SER A 598 -8.94 -17.88 -7.36
N GLY A 599 -9.39 -17.63 -8.59
CA GLY A 599 -8.85 -16.57 -9.46
C GLY A 599 -7.74 -17.08 -10.38
N THR A 600 -7.07 -16.16 -11.09
CA THR A 600 -5.98 -16.46 -12.03
C THR A 600 -4.88 -15.39 -11.99
N ASN A 601 -3.73 -15.64 -12.62
CA ASN A 601 -2.62 -14.68 -12.75
C ASN A 601 -2.05 -14.18 -11.40
N GLN A 602 -2.19 -14.98 -10.35
CA GLN A 602 -1.76 -14.63 -8.99
C GLN A 602 -0.27 -14.89 -8.81
N ILE A 603 0.33 -14.23 -7.82
CA ILE A 603 1.70 -14.50 -7.38
C ILE A 603 1.72 -14.79 -5.89
N GLY A 604 2.27 -15.94 -5.50
CA GLY A 604 2.41 -16.30 -4.09
C GLY A 604 3.49 -15.44 -3.41
N PHE A 605 4.70 -15.52 -3.95
CA PHE A 605 5.91 -14.88 -3.44
C PHE A 605 6.55 -14.03 -4.52
N TYR A 606 6.69 -12.72 -4.29
CA TYR A 606 7.34 -11.80 -5.22
C TYR A 606 8.53 -11.07 -4.59
N ALA A 607 9.76 -11.47 -4.93
CA ALA A 607 10.97 -10.75 -4.52
C ALA A 607 11.52 -9.90 -5.67
N TYR A 608 11.74 -8.62 -5.44
CA TYR A 608 12.30 -7.69 -6.44
C TYR A 608 13.45 -6.87 -5.86
N GLY A 609 14.53 -6.74 -6.61
CA GLY A 609 15.66 -5.90 -6.20
C GLY A 609 16.76 -6.66 -5.47
N ALA A 610 18.01 -6.26 -5.72
CA ALA A 610 19.17 -6.82 -5.05
C ALA A 610 19.02 -6.78 -3.51
N GLY A 611 19.30 -7.92 -2.87
CA GLY A 611 19.22 -8.07 -1.42
C GLY A 611 17.83 -8.39 -0.87
N SER A 612 16.76 -8.28 -1.67
CA SER A 612 15.42 -8.68 -1.24
C SER A 612 15.32 -10.19 -1.03
N LYS A 613 14.69 -10.61 0.07
CA LYS A 613 14.64 -12.01 0.51
C LYS A 613 13.26 -12.42 0.97
N ILE A 614 12.87 -13.64 0.61
CA ILE A 614 11.69 -14.32 1.14
C ILE A 614 12.17 -15.66 1.69
N ASN A 615 12.07 -15.84 3.01
CA ASN A 615 12.45 -17.07 3.70
C ASN A 615 11.18 -17.89 3.96
N VAL A 616 11.18 -19.15 3.58
CA VAL A 616 10.01 -20.03 3.73
C VAL A 616 10.33 -21.16 4.71
N ALA A 617 9.44 -21.36 5.69
CA ALA A 617 9.57 -22.40 6.71
C ALA A 617 8.73 -23.64 6.44
N ALA A 618 7.87 -23.65 5.41
CA ALA A 618 7.12 -24.84 5.01
C ALA A 618 7.96 -25.77 4.11
N GLN A 619 7.72 -27.08 4.21
CA GLN A 619 8.28 -28.04 3.26
C GLN A 619 7.41 -28.22 2.01
N ASN A 620 6.10 -27.97 2.08
CA ASN A 620 5.19 -28.17 0.95
C ASN A 620 4.54 -26.85 0.57
N LEU A 621 4.61 -26.51 -0.71
CA LEU A 621 3.97 -25.34 -1.30
C LEU A 621 3.17 -25.78 -2.52
N THR A 622 2.08 -25.09 -2.80
CA THR A 622 1.23 -25.37 -3.97
C THR A 622 0.88 -24.06 -4.67
N VAL A 623 0.98 -24.04 -6.00
CA VAL A 623 0.30 -23.06 -6.86
C VAL A 623 -0.86 -23.76 -7.56
N GLY A 624 -2.06 -23.49 -7.06
CA GLY A 624 -3.28 -24.24 -7.39
C GLY A 624 -4.15 -23.63 -8.48
N THR A 625 -3.99 -22.33 -8.75
CA THR A 625 -4.82 -21.58 -9.71
C THR A 625 -4.11 -21.39 -11.04
N ASP A 626 -4.91 -21.22 -12.10
CA ASP A 626 -4.42 -21.12 -13.47
C ASP A 626 -3.61 -19.84 -13.71
N ASP A 627 -2.66 -19.91 -14.64
CA ASP A 627 -1.76 -18.84 -15.07
C ASP A 627 -0.96 -18.18 -13.92
N SER A 628 -0.93 -18.81 -12.75
CA SER A 628 -0.38 -18.24 -11.53
C SER A 628 1.05 -18.70 -11.30
N THR A 629 1.83 -17.91 -10.55
CA THR A 629 3.23 -18.19 -10.27
C THR A 629 3.44 -18.32 -8.77
N LEU A 630 4.06 -19.40 -8.30
CA LEU A 630 4.38 -19.55 -6.88
C LEU A 630 5.46 -18.54 -6.47
N PHE A 631 6.63 -18.60 -7.10
CA PHE A 631 7.73 -17.66 -6.88
C PHE A 631 8.04 -16.85 -8.14
N ARG A 632 7.95 -15.52 -8.04
CA ARG A 632 8.58 -14.60 -8.99
C ARG A 632 9.77 -13.92 -8.31
N VAL A 633 10.94 -13.97 -8.94
CA VAL A 633 12.15 -13.25 -8.49
C VAL A 633 12.69 -12.39 -9.62
N ALA A 634 13.02 -11.14 -9.31
CA ALA A 634 13.27 -10.10 -10.31
C ALA A 634 14.24 -9.02 -9.79
N GLY A 635 14.70 -8.14 -10.69
CA GLY A 635 15.51 -6.97 -10.35
C GLY A 635 16.82 -7.25 -9.60
N GLY A 636 17.44 -8.42 -9.74
CA GLY A 636 18.65 -8.80 -9.00
C GLY A 636 18.41 -9.55 -7.70
N ALA A 637 17.17 -9.94 -7.40
CA ALA A 637 16.87 -10.83 -6.27
C ALA A 637 17.39 -12.27 -6.53
N ALA A 638 17.40 -13.09 -5.47
CA ALA A 638 17.88 -14.47 -5.56
C ALA A 638 16.84 -15.47 -5.02
N TYR A 639 16.64 -16.57 -5.76
CA TYR A 639 15.92 -17.76 -5.30
C TYR A 639 16.90 -18.90 -5.03
N THR A 640 16.73 -19.61 -3.91
CA THR A 640 17.66 -20.65 -3.44
C THR A 640 17.04 -22.05 -3.29
N GLY A 641 15.73 -22.20 -3.54
CA GLY A 641 15.03 -23.48 -3.39
C GLY A 641 15.06 -24.06 -1.98
N ALA A 642 15.45 -23.26 -0.99
CA ALA A 642 15.64 -23.71 0.38
C ALA A 642 14.38 -23.48 1.23
N SER A 643 14.14 -24.42 2.15
CA SER A 643 13.23 -24.25 3.27
C SER A 643 13.99 -24.46 4.58
N THR A 644 13.61 -23.73 5.62
CA THR A 644 14.20 -23.93 6.96
C THR A 644 13.73 -25.23 7.61
N ALA A 645 12.67 -25.88 7.09
CA ALA A 645 12.14 -27.13 7.60
C ALA A 645 12.63 -28.39 6.87
N GLY A 646 13.49 -28.25 5.85
CA GLY A 646 14.05 -29.37 5.09
C GLY A 646 13.93 -29.18 3.58
N THR A 647 13.85 -30.28 2.85
CA THR A 647 13.69 -30.26 1.40
C THR A 647 12.35 -29.62 1.01
N LEU A 648 12.40 -28.60 0.14
CA LEU A 648 11.22 -27.93 -0.36
C LEU A 648 10.54 -28.75 -1.46
N THR A 649 9.24 -28.96 -1.35
CA THR A 649 8.38 -29.59 -2.36
C THR A 649 7.40 -28.55 -2.90
N THR A 650 7.44 -28.33 -4.20
CA THR A 650 6.58 -27.40 -4.94
C THR A 650 5.62 -28.17 -5.84
N ASN A 651 4.32 -28.06 -5.59
CA ASN A 651 3.28 -28.60 -6.44
C ASN A 651 2.75 -27.51 -7.37
N VAL A 652 2.88 -27.72 -8.68
CA VAL A 652 2.39 -26.83 -9.72
C VAL A 652 1.13 -27.45 -10.29
N ASP A 653 -0.02 -27.13 -9.70
CA ASP A 653 -1.28 -27.82 -9.93
C ASP A 653 -2.19 -27.08 -10.94
N GLY A 654 -2.13 -25.74 -10.97
CA GLY A 654 -2.89 -24.93 -11.91
C GLY A 654 -2.45 -25.10 -13.37
N GLN A 655 -3.38 -24.93 -14.32
CA GLN A 655 -3.06 -24.92 -15.75
C GLN A 655 -2.15 -23.72 -16.08
N HIS A 656 -1.12 -23.94 -16.90
CA HIS A 656 -0.10 -22.92 -17.23
C HIS A 656 0.61 -22.30 -16.00
N ALA A 657 0.42 -22.85 -14.81
CA ALA A 657 1.04 -22.33 -13.60
C ALA A 657 2.55 -22.55 -13.61
N ARG A 658 3.26 -21.72 -12.86
CA ARG A 658 4.72 -21.74 -12.76
C ARG A 658 5.17 -21.97 -11.32
N GLY A 659 6.10 -22.89 -11.11
CA GLY A 659 6.76 -23.06 -9.82
C GLY A 659 7.64 -21.85 -9.50
N VAL A 660 8.64 -21.58 -10.34
CA VAL A 660 9.52 -20.43 -10.17
C VAL A 660 9.73 -19.71 -11.50
N LEU A 661 9.67 -18.39 -11.46
CA LEU A 661 10.03 -17.49 -12.56
C LEU A 661 11.12 -16.53 -12.08
N ALA A 662 12.30 -16.60 -12.68
CA ALA A 662 13.37 -15.63 -12.51
C ALA A 662 13.47 -14.73 -13.74
N THR A 663 13.50 -13.42 -13.55
CA THR A 663 13.58 -12.43 -14.65
C THR A 663 14.52 -11.27 -14.30
N ASP A 664 14.92 -10.49 -15.30
CA ASP A 664 15.88 -9.37 -15.22
C ASP A 664 17.34 -9.75 -15.00
N ALA A 665 18.22 -8.87 -15.51
CA ALA A 665 19.66 -8.98 -15.33
C ALA A 665 20.07 -8.97 -13.85
N GLY A 666 21.01 -9.85 -13.50
CA GLY A 666 21.54 -9.99 -12.14
C GLY A 666 20.68 -10.85 -11.21
N THR A 667 19.45 -11.19 -11.60
CA THR A 667 18.61 -12.14 -10.86
C THR A 667 19.18 -13.54 -10.98
N THR A 668 19.18 -14.26 -9.86
CA THR A 668 19.70 -15.64 -9.79
C THR A 668 18.67 -16.62 -9.27
N LEU A 669 18.68 -17.82 -9.83
CA LEU A 669 17.86 -18.94 -9.40
C LEU A 669 18.73 -20.17 -9.20
N SER A 670 18.61 -20.81 -8.03
CA SER A 670 19.16 -22.12 -7.72
C SER A 670 18.06 -22.95 -7.07
N THR A 671 17.83 -24.17 -7.54
CA THR A 671 16.77 -25.04 -7.00
C THR A 671 17.21 -25.79 -5.75
N GLY A 672 18.52 -25.89 -5.48
CA GLY A 672 19.04 -26.73 -4.39
C GLY A 672 18.52 -28.16 -4.51
N ASP A 673 18.06 -28.73 -3.39
CA ASP A 673 17.52 -30.09 -3.34
C ASP A 673 15.99 -30.14 -3.55
N ALA A 674 15.36 -29.07 -4.05
CA ALA A 674 13.90 -28.98 -4.12
C ALA A 674 13.26 -30.01 -5.08
N VAL A 675 12.06 -30.46 -4.72
CA VAL A 675 11.20 -31.33 -5.52
C VAL A 675 10.12 -30.48 -6.19
N TYR A 676 9.93 -30.66 -7.50
CA TYR A 676 8.88 -30.02 -8.28
C TYR A 676 7.94 -31.08 -8.85
N ASN A 677 6.66 -31.03 -8.47
CA ASN A 677 5.61 -31.87 -9.03
C ASN A 677 4.76 -31.01 -9.97
N VAL A 678 4.92 -31.19 -11.28
CA VAL A 678 4.18 -30.43 -12.29
C VAL A 678 2.94 -31.21 -12.69
N ASN A 679 1.83 -30.92 -12.01
CA ASN A 679 0.57 -31.65 -12.11
C ASN A 679 -0.48 -30.92 -12.97
N GLY A 680 -0.30 -29.63 -13.20
CA GLY A 680 -1.14 -28.83 -14.08
C GLY A 680 -0.80 -29.01 -15.55
N ALA A 681 -1.81 -29.04 -16.41
CA ALA A 681 -1.60 -29.08 -17.86
C ALA A 681 -0.81 -27.84 -18.31
N ASN A 682 0.19 -28.05 -19.15
CA ASN A 682 1.12 -27.00 -19.59
C ASN A 682 1.83 -26.24 -18.45
N GLY A 683 1.87 -26.81 -17.24
CA GLY A 683 2.58 -26.23 -16.11
C GLY A 683 4.10 -26.22 -16.32
N ILE A 684 4.79 -25.30 -15.67
CA ILE A 684 6.24 -25.12 -15.78
C ILE A 684 6.88 -25.20 -14.39
N ALA A 685 7.86 -26.08 -14.20
CA ALA A 685 8.59 -26.12 -12.92
C ALA A 685 9.45 -24.87 -12.74
N VAL A 686 10.36 -24.60 -13.69
CA VAL A 686 11.32 -23.49 -13.65
C VAL A 686 11.27 -22.68 -14.94
N ALA A 687 11.20 -21.36 -14.82
CA ALA A 687 11.34 -20.42 -15.92
C ALA A 687 12.42 -19.38 -15.61
N VAL A 688 13.29 -19.12 -16.57
CA VAL A 688 14.32 -18.08 -16.50
C VAL A 688 14.17 -17.20 -17.74
N GLU A 689 14.01 -15.91 -17.54
CA GLU A 689 13.83 -14.97 -18.65
C GLU A 689 14.60 -13.66 -18.50
N GLY A 690 14.63 -12.87 -19.57
CA GLY A 690 14.95 -11.43 -19.52
C GLY A 690 16.32 -11.03 -18.95
N GLY A 691 17.34 -11.89 -19.08
CA GLY A 691 18.71 -11.64 -18.60
C GLY A 691 19.06 -12.33 -17.28
N ALA A 692 18.13 -13.05 -16.66
CA ALA A 692 18.39 -13.82 -15.45
C ALA A 692 19.30 -15.04 -15.72
N THR A 693 19.93 -15.55 -14.65
CA THR A 693 20.70 -16.80 -14.69
C THR A 693 20.11 -17.81 -13.71
N GLY A 694 19.73 -18.98 -14.21
CA GLY A 694 19.19 -20.07 -13.40
C GLY A 694 20.02 -21.33 -13.42
N LYS A 695 19.91 -22.10 -12.34
CA LYS A 695 20.51 -23.41 -12.15
C LYS A 695 19.49 -24.36 -11.54
N ILE A 696 19.21 -25.46 -12.23
CA ILE A 696 18.57 -26.63 -11.65
C ILE A 696 19.69 -27.52 -11.13
N ASP A 697 19.86 -27.51 -9.81
CA ASP A 697 20.95 -28.20 -9.11
C ASP A 697 20.79 -29.72 -9.15
N ALA A 698 21.90 -30.45 -9.08
CA ALA A 698 21.91 -31.91 -9.17
C ALA A 698 21.07 -32.64 -8.11
N GLY A 699 20.79 -31.99 -6.96
CA GLY A 699 19.93 -32.53 -5.92
C GLY A 699 18.43 -32.35 -6.17
N ALA A 700 18.04 -31.50 -7.12
CA ALA A 700 16.63 -31.25 -7.42
C ALA A 700 15.97 -32.46 -8.12
N THR A 701 14.68 -32.61 -7.88
CA THR A 701 13.84 -33.61 -8.56
C THR A 701 12.70 -32.90 -9.28
N ILE A 702 12.51 -33.17 -10.57
CA ILE A 702 11.39 -32.60 -11.35
C ILE A 702 10.54 -33.74 -11.92
N ASN A 703 9.29 -33.81 -11.47
CA ASN A 703 8.30 -34.78 -11.90
C ASN A 703 7.29 -34.10 -12.84
N LEU A 704 7.26 -34.51 -14.11
CA LEU A 704 6.32 -34.01 -15.11
C LEU A 704 5.11 -34.95 -15.16
N ASN A 705 4.02 -34.58 -14.47
CA ASN A 705 2.88 -35.46 -14.20
C ASN A 705 1.64 -35.17 -15.05
N ALA A 706 1.68 -34.14 -15.91
CA ALA A 706 0.56 -33.76 -16.76
C ALA A 706 0.98 -33.52 -18.21
N ALA A 707 0.02 -33.66 -19.13
CA ALA A 707 0.25 -33.36 -20.54
C ALA A 707 0.68 -31.90 -20.72
N GLY A 708 1.69 -31.67 -21.55
CA GLY A 708 2.28 -30.35 -21.78
C GLY A 708 3.19 -29.84 -20.66
N ALA A 709 3.33 -30.55 -19.54
CA ALA A 709 4.22 -30.14 -18.45
C ALA A 709 5.67 -29.96 -18.93
N ILE A 710 6.33 -28.91 -18.43
CA ILE A 710 7.69 -28.51 -18.84
C ILE A 710 8.62 -28.44 -17.63
N ALA A 711 9.80 -29.06 -17.71
CA ALA A 711 10.78 -28.99 -16.61
C ALA A 711 11.46 -27.62 -16.53
N GLY A 712 11.85 -27.05 -17.68
CA GLY A 712 12.45 -25.72 -17.70
C GLY A 712 12.20 -24.92 -18.98
N VAL A 713 11.97 -23.62 -18.84
CA VAL A 713 11.95 -22.66 -19.95
C VAL A 713 13.07 -21.64 -19.75
N VAL A 714 13.86 -21.40 -20.79
CA VAL A 714 14.83 -20.30 -20.86
C VAL A 714 14.51 -19.40 -22.05
N ASP A 715 14.11 -18.17 -21.75
CA ASP A 715 13.57 -17.23 -22.73
C ASP A 715 14.25 -15.88 -22.60
N GLY A 716 15.03 -15.43 -23.59
CA GLY A 716 15.64 -14.11 -23.45
C GLY A 716 14.66 -12.95 -23.50
N GLN A 717 13.40 -13.14 -23.90
CA GLN A 717 12.37 -12.10 -23.85
C GLN A 717 11.85 -11.93 -22.41
N PRO A 718 12.00 -10.76 -21.77
CA PRO A 718 11.34 -10.47 -20.49
C PRO A 718 9.83 -10.31 -20.67
N HIS A 719 9.06 -10.67 -19.63
CA HIS A 719 7.62 -10.39 -19.55
C HIS A 719 7.26 -9.63 -18.27
N ASP A 720 6.31 -8.69 -18.39
CA ASP A 720 5.72 -8.00 -17.24
C ASP A 720 4.73 -8.88 -16.46
N LEU A 721 4.09 -8.34 -15.41
CA LEU A 721 3.10 -9.08 -14.62
C LEU A 721 1.79 -9.39 -15.37
N SER A 722 1.51 -8.73 -16.48
CA SER A 722 0.38 -9.06 -17.36
C SER A 722 0.71 -10.19 -18.34
N GLY A 723 1.99 -10.55 -18.46
CA GLY A 723 2.50 -11.53 -19.42
C GLY A 723 2.83 -10.94 -20.78
N ALA A 724 2.81 -9.61 -20.94
CA ALA A 724 3.21 -8.94 -22.17
C ALA A 724 4.74 -8.80 -22.26
N ASN A 725 5.24 -8.74 -23.50
CA ASN A 725 6.68 -8.58 -23.76
C ASN A 725 7.17 -7.24 -23.22
N ALA A 726 8.15 -7.29 -22.32
CA ALA A 726 8.84 -6.12 -21.81
C ALA A 726 10.23 -6.01 -22.45
N GLY A 727 10.49 -4.94 -23.20
CA GLY A 727 11.79 -4.70 -23.84
C GLY A 727 12.18 -5.70 -24.94
N ALA A 728 13.45 -5.65 -25.35
CA ALA A 728 14.01 -6.56 -26.36
C ALA A 728 14.60 -7.82 -25.70
N PRO A 729 14.72 -8.94 -26.44
CA PRO A 729 15.38 -10.13 -25.92
C PRO A 729 16.83 -9.89 -25.47
N VAL A 730 17.21 -10.48 -24.34
CA VAL A 730 18.55 -10.40 -23.73
C VAL A 730 19.08 -11.80 -23.45
N ALA A 731 20.40 -11.98 -23.57
CA ALA A 731 21.06 -13.25 -23.28
C ALA A 731 20.69 -13.76 -21.88
N THR A 732 20.11 -14.95 -21.82
CA THR A 732 19.56 -15.56 -20.61
C THR A 732 20.03 -17.01 -20.54
N GLN A 733 20.37 -17.51 -19.35
CA GLN A 733 20.94 -18.86 -19.22
C GLN A 733 20.24 -19.69 -18.15
N LEU A 734 19.97 -20.95 -18.48
CA LEU A 734 19.55 -21.99 -17.55
C LEU A 734 20.54 -23.16 -17.63
N THR A 735 21.15 -23.54 -16.52
CA THR A 735 21.98 -24.75 -16.42
C THR A 735 21.20 -25.86 -15.74
N ASN A 736 21.05 -27.01 -16.39
CA ASN A 736 20.47 -28.21 -15.80
C ASN A 736 21.57 -29.19 -15.35
N GLU A 737 21.63 -29.46 -14.06
CA GLU A 737 22.47 -30.51 -13.45
C GLU A 737 21.64 -31.67 -12.88
N ALA A 738 20.31 -31.59 -12.89
CA ALA A 738 19.41 -32.64 -12.40
C ALA A 738 19.00 -33.62 -13.50
N ALA A 739 18.75 -34.86 -13.11
CA ALA A 739 18.08 -35.81 -13.99
C ALA A 739 16.58 -35.47 -14.08
N VAL A 740 16.05 -35.37 -15.29
CA VAL A 740 14.61 -35.16 -15.54
C VAL A 740 14.05 -36.44 -16.11
N THR A 741 13.11 -37.07 -15.40
CA THR A 741 12.48 -38.32 -15.84
C THR A 741 10.97 -38.22 -15.81
N SER A 742 10.28 -38.71 -16.84
CA SER A 742 8.82 -38.82 -16.84
C SER A 742 8.33 -39.96 -17.73
N SER A 743 7.19 -40.56 -17.37
CA SER A 743 6.45 -41.51 -18.20
C SER A 743 5.10 -40.94 -18.68
N THR A 744 4.82 -39.68 -18.39
CA THR A 744 3.59 -39.00 -18.81
C THR A 744 3.69 -38.67 -20.29
N ALA A 745 2.61 -38.92 -21.03
CA ALA A 745 2.55 -38.61 -22.46
C ALA A 745 2.53 -37.09 -22.71
N GLY A 746 3.17 -36.65 -23.80
CA GLY A 746 3.12 -35.27 -24.27
C GLY A 746 3.83 -34.26 -23.37
N VAL A 747 4.82 -34.66 -22.58
CA VAL A 747 5.63 -33.75 -21.76
C VAL A 747 6.80 -33.16 -22.55
N THR A 748 7.31 -32.02 -22.11
CA THR A 748 8.53 -31.41 -22.66
C THR A 748 9.60 -31.32 -21.58
N GLY A 749 10.83 -31.72 -21.87
CA GLY A 749 11.95 -31.51 -20.94
C GLY A 749 12.24 -30.03 -20.79
N PHE A 750 12.81 -29.41 -21.84
CA PHE A 750 13.20 -28.01 -21.80
C PHE A 750 12.85 -27.23 -23.06
N VAL A 751 12.68 -25.92 -22.93
CA VAL A 751 12.49 -24.98 -24.05
C VAL A 751 13.52 -23.86 -23.97
N ALA A 752 14.25 -23.60 -25.06
CA ALA A 752 15.17 -22.46 -25.18
C ALA A 752 14.78 -21.58 -26.38
N ARG A 753 14.62 -20.27 -26.18
CA ARG A 753 14.21 -19.32 -27.24
C ARG A 753 14.65 -17.89 -26.96
N ASN A 754 14.59 -17.03 -27.99
CA ASN A 754 14.83 -15.59 -27.93
C ASN A 754 16.15 -15.21 -27.24
N LEU A 755 17.30 -15.79 -27.61
CA LEU A 755 18.60 -15.63 -26.92
C LEU A 755 18.71 -16.34 -25.55
N GLY A 756 17.73 -17.18 -25.22
CA GLY A 756 17.83 -18.14 -24.12
C GLY A 756 18.79 -19.28 -24.46
N THR A 757 19.66 -19.61 -23.51
CA THR A 757 20.64 -20.70 -23.60
C THR A 757 20.38 -21.74 -22.51
N LEU A 758 20.12 -22.98 -22.92
CA LEU A 758 20.08 -24.13 -22.02
C LEU A 758 21.42 -24.86 -22.03
N GLU A 759 22.02 -25.05 -20.86
CA GLU A 759 23.17 -25.92 -20.64
C GLU A 759 22.71 -27.22 -19.99
N ASN A 760 22.48 -28.28 -20.76
CA ASN A 760 22.08 -29.58 -20.23
C ASN A 760 23.29 -30.45 -19.88
N ARG A 761 23.48 -30.74 -18.60
CA ARG A 761 24.63 -31.51 -18.07
C ARG A 761 24.25 -32.85 -17.45
N ASN A 762 22.97 -33.22 -17.46
CA ASN A 762 22.51 -34.49 -16.91
C ASN A 762 21.39 -35.09 -17.79
N THR A 763 20.92 -36.29 -17.43
CA THR A 763 20.00 -37.07 -18.25
C THR A 763 18.59 -36.47 -18.28
N VAL A 764 18.03 -36.36 -19.48
CA VAL A 764 16.60 -36.14 -19.73
C VAL A 764 16.03 -37.42 -20.31
N LEU A 765 15.18 -38.14 -19.58
CA LEU A 765 14.60 -39.43 -19.99
C LEU A 765 13.07 -39.35 -19.96
N LEU A 766 12.44 -39.29 -21.14
CA LEU A 766 10.99 -39.17 -21.27
C LEU A 766 10.44 -40.42 -21.97
N THR A 767 9.69 -41.23 -21.25
CA THR A 767 9.20 -42.53 -21.73
C THR A 767 7.73 -42.52 -22.17
N GLY A 768 7.01 -41.43 -21.88
CA GLY A 768 5.63 -41.25 -22.34
C GLY A 768 5.57 -40.89 -23.82
N ALA A 769 4.56 -41.41 -24.52
CA ALA A 769 4.37 -41.18 -25.95
C ALA A 769 4.20 -39.69 -26.30
N GLY A 770 4.70 -39.29 -27.47
CA GLY A 770 4.62 -37.93 -27.98
C GLY A 770 5.41 -36.90 -27.15
N SER A 771 6.39 -37.33 -26.35
CA SER A 771 7.20 -36.41 -25.54
C SER A 771 8.28 -35.72 -26.38
N THR A 772 8.68 -34.52 -25.94
CA THR A 772 9.80 -33.78 -26.54
C THR A 772 10.92 -33.58 -25.53
N GLY A 773 12.14 -34.04 -25.84
CA GLY A 773 13.28 -33.87 -24.93
C GLY A 773 13.62 -32.41 -24.73
N VAL A 774 13.91 -31.70 -25.81
CA VAL A 774 14.17 -30.25 -25.81
C VAL A 774 13.55 -29.55 -27.02
N VAL A 775 13.16 -28.30 -26.86
CA VAL A 775 12.71 -27.40 -27.93
C VAL A 775 13.72 -26.27 -28.09
N VAL A 776 14.20 -26.08 -29.31
CA VAL A 776 15.06 -24.95 -29.72
C VAL A 776 14.23 -24.02 -30.60
N GLY A 777 13.70 -22.97 -29.97
CA GLY A 777 12.93 -21.93 -30.64
C GLY A 777 13.82 -20.91 -31.36
N THR A 778 13.20 -19.89 -31.96
CA THR A 778 13.87 -18.79 -32.67
C THR A 778 14.97 -18.17 -31.81
N GLN A 779 16.18 -18.07 -32.35
CA GLN A 779 17.37 -17.56 -31.65
C GLN A 779 17.70 -18.27 -30.31
N GLY A 780 17.14 -19.45 -30.05
CA GLY A 780 17.45 -20.25 -28.89
C GLY A 780 18.75 -21.05 -29.06
N THR A 781 19.43 -21.32 -27.96
CA THR A 781 20.60 -22.20 -27.93
C THR A 781 20.39 -23.33 -26.94
N VAL A 782 20.64 -24.57 -27.35
CA VAL A 782 20.74 -25.73 -26.47
C VAL A 782 22.13 -26.34 -26.59
N ASN A 783 22.84 -26.40 -25.47
CA ASN A 783 24.12 -27.06 -25.34
C ASN A 783 23.92 -28.34 -24.52
N ASN A 784 23.87 -29.47 -25.20
CA ASN A 784 23.71 -30.78 -24.59
C ASN A 784 25.05 -31.47 -24.40
N ALA A 785 25.44 -31.70 -23.15
CA ALA A 785 26.65 -32.41 -22.76
C ALA A 785 26.37 -33.79 -22.12
N SER A 786 25.11 -34.24 -22.11
CA SER A 786 24.69 -35.50 -21.50
C SER A 786 23.68 -36.23 -22.40
N THR A 787 22.86 -37.13 -21.84
CA THR A 787 21.86 -37.90 -22.60
C THR A 787 20.51 -37.21 -22.57
N ILE A 788 19.94 -36.94 -23.74
CA ILE A 788 18.52 -36.67 -23.94
C ILE A 788 17.95 -37.91 -24.62
N ARG A 789 17.01 -38.61 -24.00
CA ARG A 789 16.38 -39.82 -24.54
C ARG A 789 14.87 -39.72 -24.42
N VAL A 790 14.18 -39.89 -25.55
CA VAL A 790 12.73 -40.05 -25.60
C VAL A 790 12.37 -41.43 -26.13
N SER A 791 11.44 -42.13 -25.48
CA SER A 791 11.06 -43.49 -25.93
C SER A 791 10.12 -43.48 -27.12
N ASP A 792 9.24 -42.49 -27.20
CA ASP A 792 8.34 -42.28 -28.35
C ASP A 792 8.09 -40.77 -28.45
N GLY A 793 8.67 -40.13 -29.47
CA GLY A 793 8.50 -38.71 -29.71
C GLY A 793 9.66 -38.05 -30.43
N THR A 794 10.06 -36.86 -29.97
CA THR A 794 11.15 -36.07 -30.55
C THR A 794 12.27 -35.81 -29.54
N GLY A 795 13.52 -36.15 -29.85
CA GLY A 795 14.66 -35.85 -28.97
C GLY A 795 14.88 -34.34 -28.84
N ALA A 796 15.13 -33.67 -29.96
CA ALA A 796 15.26 -32.22 -30.05
C ALA A 796 14.40 -31.65 -31.19
N LEU A 797 13.44 -30.78 -30.84
CA LEU A 797 12.57 -30.09 -31.79
C LEU A 797 13.13 -28.69 -32.08
N VAL A 798 13.51 -28.40 -33.31
CA VAL A 798 14.09 -27.12 -33.75
C VAL A 798 13.07 -26.39 -34.61
N GLN A 799 12.55 -25.27 -34.10
CA GLN A 799 11.48 -24.51 -34.75
C GLN A 799 11.92 -23.11 -35.22
N GLY A 800 13.12 -22.70 -34.85
CA GLY A 800 13.58 -21.33 -34.96
C GLY A 800 14.55 -21.06 -36.10
N ALA A 801 14.41 -19.91 -36.76
CA ALA A 801 15.53 -19.33 -37.50
C ALA A 801 16.68 -19.00 -36.52
N SER A 802 17.91 -19.29 -36.95
CA SER A 802 19.14 -19.09 -36.14
C SER A 802 19.18 -19.89 -34.83
N ALA A 803 18.42 -20.99 -34.74
CA ALA A 803 18.51 -21.91 -33.61
C ALA A 803 19.86 -22.67 -33.60
N THR A 804 20.46 -22.84 -32.42
CA THR A 804 21.73 -23.55 -32.26
C THR A 804 21.56 -24.75 -31.34
N LEU A 805 21.97 -25.94 -31.79
CA LEU A 805 21.97 -27.17 -30.99
C LEU A 805 23.38 -27.75 -30.96
N THR A 806 24.16 -27.39 -29.94
CA THR A 806 25.47 -28.00 -29.72
C THR A 806 25.27 -29.30 -28.98
N ASN A 807 25.63 -30.43 -29.59
CA ASN A 807 25.53 -31.74 -28.96
C ASN A 807 26.91 -32.38 -28.80
N THR A 808 27.40 -32.48 -27.57
CA THR A 808 28.59 -33.25 -27.20
C THR A 808 28.25 -34.54 -26.45
N GLY A 809 26.99 -34.74 -26.05
CA GLY A 809 26.46 -35.96 -25.45
C GLY A 809 25.70 -36.85 -26.44
N SER A 810 24.54 -37.35 -26.04
CA SER A 810 23.64 -38.19 -26.87
C SER A 810 22.24 -37.59 -26.94
N ILE A 811 21.62 -37.64 -28.13
CA ILE A 811 20.20 -37.33 -28.35
C ILE A 811 19.55 -38.56 -28.98
N GLU A 812 18.60 -39.18 -28.29
CA GLU A 812 18.06 -40.49 -28.64
C GLU A 812 16.53 -40.43 -28.75
N ALA A 813 15.98 -40.96 -29.84
CA ALA A 813 14.56 -41.28 -29.99
C ALA A 813 14.40 -42.77 -30.25
N ASP A 814 13.78 -43.52 -29.32
CA ASP A 814 13.62 -44.97 -29.49
C ASP A 814 12.51 -45.34 -30.48
N ASP A 815 11.53 -44.45 -30.64
CA ASP A 815 10.42 -44.54 -31.60
C ASP A 815 9.80 -43.15 -31.81
N GLY A 816 8.81 -43.04 -32.69
CA GLY A 816 8.05 -41.81 -32.90
C GLY A 816 8.57 -41.01 -34.09
N VAL A 817 9.00 -39.76 -33.85
CA VAL A 817 9.26 -38.76 -34.90
C VAL A 817 10.74 -38.74 -35.30
N ALA A 818 11.61 -38.20 -34.45
CA ALA A 818 13.03 -38.10 -34.77
C ALA A 818 13.92 -37.83 -33.54
N GLY A 819 15.20 -38.19 -33.64
CA GLY A 819 16.23 -37.71 -32.72
C GLY A 819 16.35 -36.19 -32.76
N VAL A 820 16.43 -35.60 -33.97
CA VAL A 820 16.37 -34.15 -34.20
C VAL A 820 15.31 -33.85 -35.26
N HIS A 821 14.36 -32.98 -34.97
CA HIS A 821 13.27 -32.62 -35.88
C HIS A 821 13.29 -31.11 -36.15
N LEU A 822 13.42 -30.70 -37.41
CA LEU A 822 13.32 -29.31 -37.85
C LEU A 822 11.93 -29.07 -38.45
N THR A 823 11.25 -28.01 -38.03
CA THR A 823 9.92 -27.64 -38.53
C THR A 823 9.75 -26.12 -38.63
N GLY A 824 9.04 -25.63 -39.64
CA GLY A 824 8.80 -24.21 -39.88
C GLY A 824 9.79 -23.52 -40.82
N ALA A 825 9.36 -22.41 -41.43
CA ALA A 825 10.16 -21.66 -42.39
C ALA A 825 11.46 -21.11 -41.76
N GLY A 826 12.58 -21.27 -42.46
CA GLY A 826 13.90 -20.84 -42.01
C GLY A 826 14.50 -21.66 -40.86
N ALA A 827 13.81 -22.71 -40.38
CA ALA A 827 14.33 -23.58 -39.33
C ALA A 827 15.67 -24.18 -39.77
N SER A 828 16.71 -23.86 -39.00
CA SER A 828 18.06 -24.33 -39.28
C SER A 828 18.73 -24.74 -37.99
N VAL A 829 19.56 -25.78 -38.07
CA VAL A 829 20.31 -26.28 -36.92
C VAL A 829 21.78 -26.46 -37.28
N ALA A 830 22.66 -25.99 -36.41
CA ALA A 830 24.07 -26.34 -36.44
C ALA A 830 24.35 -27.41 -35.38
N LEU A 831 24.63 -28.64 -35.82
CA LEU A 831 25.13 -29.71 -34.96
C LEU A 831 26.66 -29.61 -34.87
N SER A 832 27.13 -28.79 -33.95
CA SER A 832 28.54 -28.34 -33.88
C SER A 832 29.43 -29.14 -32.92
N GLY A 833 28.94 -30.24 -32.35
CA GLY A 833 29.68 -31.05 -31.37
C GLY A 833 29.96 -32.50 -31.84
N ALA A 834 30.91 -33.16 -31.15
CA ALA A 834 31.30 -34.55 -31.41
C ALA A 834 30.35 -35.59 -30.77
N GLY A 835 29.14 -35.19 -30.41
CA GLY A 835 28.12 -36.06 -29.81
C GLY A 835 27.45 -37.00 -30.82
N SER A 836 26.48 -37.76 -30.32
CA SER A 836 25.71 -38.72 -31.11
C SER A 836 24.22 -38.40 -31.16
N VAL A 837 23.59 -38.71 -32.28
CA VAL A 837 22.13 -38.74 -32.47
C VAL A 837 21.75 -40.18 -32.79
N VAL A 838 20.86 -40.77 -32.01
CA VAL A 838 20.43 -42.16 -32.17
C VAL A 838 18.93 -42.20 -32.44
N ALA A 839 18.52 -42.95 -33.45
CA ALA A 839 17.11 -43.19 -33.73
C ALA A 839 16.82 -44.69 -33.88
N ASN A 840 15.75 -45.16 -33.25
CA ASN A 840 15.25 -46.52 -33.37
C ASN A 840 13.77 -46.50 -33.79
N GLY A 841 13.13 -47.68 -33.88
CA GLY A 841 11.71 -47.76 -34.24
C GLY A 841 11.42 -47.11 -35.59
N SER A 842 10.38 -46.27 -35.66
CA SER A 842 10.07 -45.45 -36.83
C SER A 842 10.79 -44.10 -36.87
N ALA A 843 11.48 -43.70 -35.81
CA ALA A 843 12.07 -42.36 -35.71
C ALA A 843 13.24 -42.17 -36.68
N ASP A 844 13.32 -40.98 -37.28
CA ASP A 844 14.48 -40.57 -38.07
C ASP A 844 15.62 -40.07 -37.17
N GLY A 845 16.87 -40.18 -37.62
CA GLY A 845 17.99 -39.51 -36.95
C GLY A 845 17.79 -38.00 -36.95
N VAL A 846 17.64 -37.43 -38.14
CA VAL A 846 17.28 -36.03 -38.38
C VAL A 846 16.12 -35.97 -39.37
N LEU A 847 14.99 -35.40 -38.97
CA LEU A 847 13.87 -35.08 -39.85
C LEU A 847 13.86 -33.58 -40.16
N ILE A 848 13.89 -33.23 -41.44
CA ILE A 848 13.61 -31.87 -41.92
C ILE A 848 12.22 -31.90 -42.53
N ASP A 849 11.23 -31.39 -41.79
CA ASP A 849 9.83 -31.41 -42.19
C ASP A 849 9.58 -30.64 -43.49
N SER A 850 8.53 -31.03 -44.20
CA SER A 850 7.97 -30.37 -45.38
C SER A 850 7.64 -28.90 -45.18
N THR A 851 7.40 -28.49 -43.93
CA THR A 851 7.15 -27.10 -43.54
C THR A 851 8.41 -26.23 -43.55
N VAL A 852 9.60 -26.84 -43.60
CA VAL A 852 10.87 -26.11 -43.66
C VAL A 852 11.09 -25.60 -45.09
N SER A 853 11.31 -24.30 -45.21
CA SER A 853 11.75 -23.66 -46.45
C SER A 853 12.88 -22.68 -46.17
N ASP A 854 13.88 -22.62 -47.06
CA ASP A 854 15.08 -21.76 -46.90
C ASP A 854 15.84 -21.99 -45.56
N GLY A 855 15.85 -23.23 -45.08
CA GLY A 855 16.50 -23.66 -43.82
C GLY A 855 17.46 -24.84 -44.04
N GLY A 856 17.64 -25.68 -43.01
CA GLY A 856 18.38 -26.95 -43.14
C GLY A 856 19.36 -27.26 -42.02
N ILE A 857 20.31 -28.16 -42.27
CA ILE A 857 21.25 -28.68 -41.28
C ILE A 857 22.70 -28.43 -41.68
N ALA A 858 23.49 -27.97 -40.72
CA ALA A 858 24.95 -27.97 -40.79
C ALA A 858 25.50 -28.88 -39.68
N ALA A 859 26.04 -30.04 -40.04
CA ALA A 859 26.58 -31.01 -39.08
C ALA A 859 28.10 -31.13 -39.21
N GLY A 860 28.79 -31.09 -38.07
CA GLY A 860 30.23 -31.34 -37.94
C GLY A 860 30.54 -32.82 -37.71
N ALA A 861 31.51 -33.10 -36.83
CA ALA A 861 31.95 -34.44 -36.44
C ALA A 861 30.95 -35.19 -35.53
N THR A 862 29.65 -35.09 -35.81
CA THR A 862 28.57 -35.79 -35.13
C THR A 862 28.40 -37.21 -35.69
N SER A 863 27.99 -38.16 -34.86
CA SER A 863 27.55 -39.49 -35.30
C SER A 863 26.02 -39.57 -35.31
N ILE A 864 25.41 -39.99 -36.42
CA ILE A 864 23.98 -40.26 -36.54
C ILE A 864 23.82 -41.76 -36.76
N ALA A 865 23.19 -42.45 -35.81
CA ALA A 865 23.00 -43.90 -35.84
C ALA A 865 21.51 -44.24 -35.89
N VAL A 866 21.11 -45.05 -36.87
CA VAL A 866 19.72 -45.51 -37.02
C VAL A 866 19.63 -47.03 -36.95
N GLY A 867 18.99 -47.52 -35.88
CA GLY A 867 18.74 -48.93 -35.63
C GLY A 867 17.39 -49.44 -36.14
N GLY A 868 16.44 -48.53 -36.40
CA GLY A 868 15.06 -48.82 -36.81
C GLY A 868 14.81 -48.70 -38.32
N SER A 869 13.55 -48.48 -38.72
CA SER A 869 13.15 -48.26 -40.11
C SER A 869 13.23 -46.81 -40.57
N GLY A 870 13.47 -45.86 -39.66
CA GLY A 870 13.67 -44.45 -39.99
C GLY A 870 14.94 -44.19 -40.81
N LYS A 871 15.13 -42.95 -41.23
CA LYS A 871 16.26 -42.50 -42.07
C LYS A 871 17.30 -41.79 -41.21
N GLY A 872 18.57 -41.82 -41.61
CA GLY A 872 19.64 -41.07 -40.94
C GLY A 872 19.36 -39.57 -40.98
N ILE A 873 19.14 -39.04 -42.18
CA ILE A 873 18.60 -37.71 -42.41
C ILE A 873 17.46 -37.86 -43.43
N ASP A 874 16.24 -37.45 -43.10
CA ASP A 874 15.11 -37.35 -44.04
C ASP A 874 14.79 -35.89 -44.33
N ASN A 875 14.94 -35.47 -45.58
CA ASN A 875 14.70 -34.10 -46.00
C ASN A 875 13.43 -33.97 -46.85
N LEU A 876 12.37 -33.50 -46.22
CA LEU A 876 11.08 -33.23 -46.86
C LEU A 876 10.92 -31.74 -47.22
N GLY A 877 11.75 -30.86 -46.66
CA GLY A 877 11.68 -29.41 -46.82
C GLY A 877 12.21 -28.90 -48.16
N ALA A 878 11.60 -27.83 -48.68
CA ALA A 878 11.97 -27.25 -49.98
C ALA A 878 13.11 -26.23 -49.86
N ARG A 879 14.03 -26.20 -50.83
CA ARG A 879 15.20 -25.28 -50.83
C ARG A 879 16.02 -25.34 -49.53
N THR A 880 16.14 -26.53 -48.93
CA THR A 880 16.92 -26.74 -47.71
C THR A 880 18.39 -27.00 -48.01
N THR A 881 19.28 -26.57 -47.12
CA THR A 881 20.72 -26.81 -47.22
C THR A 881 21.12 -27.94 -46.27
N ILE A 882 21.80 -28.97 -46.80
CA ILE A 882 22.38 -30.05 -46.00
C ILE A 882 23.90 -29.98 -46.15
N ALA A 883 24.58 -29.49 -45.12
CA ALA A 883 26.04 -29.37 -45.08
C ALA A 883 26.62 -30.33 -44.04
N LEU A 884 27.35 -31.34 -44.49
CA LEU A 884 27.94 -32.37 -43.62
C LEU A 884 29.47 -32.32 -43.72
N SER A 885 30.16 -32.21 -42.58
CA SER A 885 31.62 -32.12 -42.51
C SER A 885 32.16 -33.01 -41.40
N GLY A 886 32.72 -34.17 -41.78
CA GLY A 886 33.20 -35.17 -40.81
C GLY A 886 32.08 -35.95 -40.10
N THR A 887 30.82 -35.77 -40.52
CA THR A 887 29.65 -36.46 -39.98
C THR A 887 29.66 -37.93 -40.37
N GLN A 888 29.36 -38.83 -39.42
CA GLN A 888 29.19 -40.26 -39.70
C GLN A 888 27.72 -40.64 -39.60
N ILE A 889 27.18 -41.24 -40.65
CA ILE A 889 25.81 -41.75 -40.66
C ILE A 889 25.86 -43.27 -40.80
N GLY A 890 25.39 -43.98 -39.78
CA GLY A 890 25.34 -45.44 -39.76
C GLY A 890 23.90 -45.93 -39.67
N THR A 891 23.48 -46.76 -40.62
CA THR A 891 22.16 -47.42 -40.59
C THR A 891 22.34 -48.92 -40.44
N THR A 892 21.59 -49.52 -39.52
CA THR A 892 21.64 -50.97 -39.24
C THR A 892 20.27 -51.64 -39.27
N GLY A 893 19.19 -50.86 -39.24
CA GLY A 893 17.82 -51.36 -39.34
C GLY A 893 17.36 -51.62 -40.77
N ALA A 894 16.39 -52.53 -40.93
CA ALA A 894 15.86 -52.92 -42.23
C ALA A 894 15.02 -51.78 -42.84
N GLY A 895 15.43 -51.27 -44.01
CA GLY A 895 14.73 -50.17 -44.72
C GLY A 895 15.20 -48.76 -44.37
N ALA A 896 16.21 -48.62 -43.52
CA ALA A 896 16.81 -47.33 -43.19
C ALA A 896 17.77 -46.85 -44.30
N ASP A 897 17.51 -45.66 -44.85
CA ASP A 897 18.46 -44.98 -45.72
C ASP A 897 19.32 -44.03 -44.87
N GLY A 898 20.61 -43.90 -45.19
CA GLY A 898 21.47 -42.93 -44.51
C GLY A 898 21.03 -41.49 -44.75
N LEU A 899 20.59 -41.19 -45.97
CA LEU A 899 20.05 -39.89 -46.37
C LEU A 899 18.90 -40.12 -47.36
N SER A 900 17.77 -39.49 -47.09
CA SER A 900 16.59 -39.37 -47.96
C SER A 900 16.31 -37.90 -48.21
N SER A 901 15.89 -37.54 -49.41
CA SER A 901 15.50 -36.16 -49.74
C SER A 901 14.41 -36.16 -50.82
N SER A 902 13.22 -35.71 -50.46
CA SER A 902 12.10 -35.47 -51.38
C SER A 902 11.76 -33.99 -51.55
N GLY A 903 12.37 -33.12 -50.76
CA GLY A 903 12.29 -31.66 -50.92
C GLY A 903 13.06 -31.19 -52.16
N ALA A 904 12.38 -30.47 -53.06
CA ALA A 904 12.96 -29.85 -54.25
C ALA A 904 13.43 -28.40 -54.00
#